data_AF-A0A832Z7T2-F1
#
_entry.id   AF-A0A832Z7T2-F1
#
_cell.length_a   1.000
_cell.length_b   1.000
_cell.length_c   1.000
_cell.angle_alpha   90.00
_cell.angle_beta   90.00
_cell.angle_gamma   90.00
#
_symmetry.space_group_name_H-M   'P 1'
#
loop_
_entity.id
_entity.type
_entity.pdbx_description
1 polymer ?
#
loop_
_entity_poly.entity_id
_entity_poly.type
_entity_poly.pdbx_seq_one_letter_code
_entity_poly.pdbx_strand_id
1 'polypeptide(L)'
;IGASYLDVPASLEVLLNAMKERGYKVNVSFNKSKLIYLLKHQGINIGTWKKDEIKELLNTSVLIPAEKYEMWFNELPEEKRKEVIEWWGEPPGEIMVYEDEKGKKYIVIPVIDLGNVILAPQPTRGWLQDQKALYHNKELPPHHQYIAFYFWLTREFKADAIIHFGTHGTLEWLPGKETGLSVKDCWPAILIQDLPVIYPYIMDNVGEGTQAKRRGVAVIVDHLTPPLISSGLYGNLSILHEKIHQYEQAQDEAVKKELRKTIEKLYYELELDKVLGNISQLSDAEFEEFVEKELHEYLHELADTLMPEGLHILGKVDTEHIVEFIVAMLGEEFKENVSKIWPIKEPEDKEILYKLVREVINGTDHIEAQRKILNATDDGITCNLKLALKYYYDLLNCTIEVPRILDALEGKYIPPKIGGDPVRKPDAIPTGNNFYSLDPRTIPTKEAWKVARKIVDDLIRSYYEKHGEFPEKIAYVLWATETMRNYGVMQAAVLYTIGVEPVWDKKGRVKDVRLIPLSDLNLTLSDGSVIQRPRIDVVVVSSGLHRDTFPHIMQLIDKAIKLVIEEGIKGNESSEWNYIYKHYLDIKEKLLKKGYSKVEADDLAKLRIFAPSPGNYGTGLDDIIAVSYTWENEGKLAEYFLSRVGFAYGGDIWGIEASDLFRFNLEDVNIAVHSRSTNLYGILDNDDVFQYLGGIALTVRYLKGETPETFIFNLRNPNKPKVQTLSEFFMTELYTRYLNPKWIKGMLEHDYAGAREMMKLVEHLWGWEVTVPDLVSDKMWNRFYEIYVQDKYNLGLDKFFENNPYAKQSIIARMLEAIRKGYWKAPEKVKIELAKELKRLQELYGFTCCHHTCGNLKLMEFTEGILSLETGKIKEVKEEKVEEKRRYIGGGGGGYVIMPTPTPIVTATPEKKLANESDELGGVGLEKPKVESTEKQKPKEAEKVKGYKIEKVEKPPLRVPSTPIFVLIIIILAVVLFYIGMRRAR
;
A
#
# COMPACT_ATOMS: atom_id res chain seq x y z
N ILE A 1 6.54 10.69 8.20
CA ILE A 1 5.72 11.69 7.47
C ILE A 1 5.93 11.48 5.98
N GLY A 2 4.92 11.71 5.14
CA GLY A 2 5.11 11.90 3.70
C GLY A 2 3.86 11.53 2.89
N ALA A 3 3.96 11.58 1.56
CA ALA A 3 2.80 11.45 0.68
C ALA A 3 3.08 10.58 -0.55
N SER A 4 2.05 10.00 -1.16
CA SER A 4 2.20 9.16 -2.36
C SER A 4 2.83 9.95 -3.51
N TYR A 5 4.03 9.52 -3.95
CA TYR A 5 4.82 10.14 -5.04
C TYR A 5 5.00 11.66 -4.97
N LEU A 6 5.12 12.22 -3.76
CA LEU A 6 5.36 13.64 -3.56
C LEU A 6 6.51 13.85 -2.57
N ASP A 7 7.52 14.62 -2.97
CA ASP A 7 8.59 15.07 -2.07
C ASP A 7 8.02 16.15 -1.16
N VAL A 8 7.52 15.72 0.00
CA VAL A 8 6.84 16.60 0.96
C VAL A 8 7.75 17.73 1.45
N PRO A 9 9.00 17.49 1.90
CA PRO A 9 9.88 18.58 2.32
C PRO A 9 10.16 19.61 1.21
N ALA A 10 10.46 19.17 -0.01
CA ALA A 10 10.72 20.09 -1.12
C ALA A 10 9.45 20.86 -1.53
N SER A 11 8.30 20.19 -1.53
CA SER A 11 7.02 20.81 -1.88
C SER A 11 6.56 21.82 -0.82
N LEU A 12 6.81 21.54 0.47
CA LEU A 12 6.58 22.49 1.57
C LEU A 12 7.46 23.73 1.43
N GLU A 13 8.74 23.57 1.05
CA GLU A 13 9.63 24.70 0.80
C GLU A 13 9.07 25.61 -0.31
N VAL A 14 8.63 25.04 -1.43
CA VAL A 14 8.01 25.81 -2.53
C VAL A 14 6.75 26.53 -2.04
N LEU A 15 5.83 25.81 -1.38
CA LEU A 15 4.57 26.39 -0.91
C LEU A 15 4.80 27.50 0.12
N LEU A 16 5.64 27.28 1.13
CA LEU A 16 5.87 28.27 2.19
C LEU A 16 6.55 29.54 1.66
N ASN A 17 7.46 29.40 0.67
CA ASN A 17 8.03 30.57 -0.01
C ASN A 17 6.95 31.34 -0.79
N ALA A 18 6.11 30.64 -1.55
CA ALA A 18 5.00 31.26 -2.27
C ALA A 18 3.97 31.92 -1.32
N MET A 19 3.70 31.32 -0.17
CA MET A 19 2.87 31.92 0.88
C MET A 19 3.50 33.22 1.41
N LYS A 20 4.80 33.21 1.70
CA LYS A 20 5.52 34.40 2.15
C LYS A 20 5.47 35.52 1.11
N GLU A 21 5.67 35.20 -0.17
CA GLU A 21 5.56 36.15 -1.28
C GLU A 21 4.13 36.69 -1.45
N ARG A 22 3.12 35.87 -1.18
CA ARG A 22 1.70 36.27 -1.17
C ARG A 22 1.31 37.13 0.04
N GLY A 23 2.19 37.27 1.03
CA GLY A 23 1.99 38.13 2.21
C GLY A 23 1.62 37.40 3.50
N TYR A 24 1.64 36.07 3.52
CA TYR A 24 1.49 35.30 4.76
C TYR A 24 2.73 35.52 5.65
N LYS A 25 2.52 35.61 6.98
CA LYS A 25 3.60 35.78 7.94
C LYS A 25 4.30 34.45 8.21
N VAL A 26 5.39 34.22 7.47
CA VAL A 26 6.30 33.08 7.66
C VAL A 26 7.65 33.58 8.20
N ASN A 27 7.78 33.62 9.52
CA ASN A 27 8.81 34.35 10.27
C ASN A 27 10.11 33.58 10.49
N VAL A 28 10.12 32.28 10.23
CA VAL A 28 11.31 31.43 10.35
C VAL A 28 11.93 31.27 8.96
N SER A 29 13.23 31.51 8.84
CA SER A 29 13.95 31.12 7.61
C SER A 29 14.05 29.60 7.56
N PHE A 30 13.64 29.01 6.44
CA PHE A 30 13.73 27.57 6.19
C PHE A 30 14.35 27.30 4.82
N ASN A 31 14.88 26.09 4.68
CA ASN A 31 15.22 25.45 3.42
C ASN A 31 14.86 23.97 3.55
N LYS A 32 14.95 23.19 2.46
CA LYS A 32 14.67 21.73 2.49
C LYS A 32 15.32 21.02 3.68
N SER A 33 16.63 21.19 3.89
CA SER A 33 17.38 20.51 4.96
C SER A 33 16.89 20.89 6.36
N LYS A 34 16.61 22.18 6.60
CA LYS A 34 16.07 22.67 7.88
C LYS A 34 14.64 22.19 8.10
N LEU A 35 13.80 22.13 7.06
CA LEU A 35 12.46 21.55 7.17
C LEU A 35 12.52 20.07 7.55
N ILE A 36 13.39 19.29 6.91
CA ILE A 36 13.60 17.88 7.28
C ILE A 36 14.02 17.77 8.75
N TYR A 37 14.96 18.60 9.20
CA TYR A 37 15.38 18.61 10.60
C TYR A 37 14.21 18.90 11.55
N LEU A 38 13.45 19.96 11.30
CA LEU A 38 12.30 20.35 12.13
C LEU A 38 11.22 19.25 12.13
N LEU A 39 10.90 18.68 10.97
CA LEU A 39 9.93 17.59 10.85
C LEU A 39 10.36 16.34 11.62
N LYS A 40 11.66 16.04 11.70
CA LYS A 40 12.19 14.88 12.43
C LYS A 40 12.25 15.08 13.95
N HIS A 41 12.50 16.29 14.43
CA HIS A 41 12.80 16.53 15.85
C HIS A 41 11.71 17.30 16.60
N GLN A 42 10.84 18.02 15.89
CA GLN A 42 9.74 18.81 16.48
C GLN A 42 8.39 18.36 15.95
N GLY A 43 8.32 17.93 14.69
CA GLY A 43 7.09 17.50 14.03
C GLY A 43 6.76 16.01 14.17
N ILE A 44 7.03 15.37 15.31
CA ILE A 44 6.82 13.91 15.48
C ILE A 44 5.82 13.57 16.58
N ASN A 45 5.00 12.55 16.34
CA ASN A 45 4.20 11.90 17.39
C ASN A 45 5.00 10.74 17.97
N ILE A 46 5.13 10.69 19.30
CA ILE A 46 5.91 9.69 20.02
C ILE A 46 4.98 8.58 20.51
N GLY A 47 5.42 7.33 20.33
CA GLY A 47 4.66 6.18 20.79
C GLY A 47 4.69 5.98 22.31
N THR A 48 3.69 5.29 22.85
CA THR A 48 3.52 4.96 24.28
C THR A 48 4.69 4.14 24.83
N TRP A 49 5.41 3.42 23.97
CA TRP A 49 6.64 2.69 24.31
C TRP A 49 7.87 3.59 24.53
N LYS A 50 7.76 4.91 24.33
CA LYS A 50 8.85 5.89 24.41
C LYS A 50 8.47 7.20 25.12
N LYS A 51 7.63 7.12 26.14
CA LYS A 51 7.12 8.29 26.87
C LYS A 51 8.20 9.28 27.35
N ASP A 52 9.41 8.82 27.67
CA ASP A 52 10.49 9.72 28.10
C ASP A 52 10.95 10.72 27.02
N GLU A 53 10.85 10.37 25.74
CA GLU A 53 11.25 11.27 24.64
C GLU A 53 10.28 12.45 24.48
N ILE A 54 9.07 12.39 25.05
CA ILE A 54 8.13 13.51 25.05
C ILE A 54 8.75 14.75 25.70
N LYS A 55 9.68 14.56 26.66
CA LYS A 55 10.40 15.65 27.35
C LYS A 55 11.19 16.53 26.37
N GLU A 56 11.69 15.96 25.28
CA GLU A 56 12.45 16.68 24.25
C GLU A 56 11.56 17.64 23.43
N LEU A 57 10.27 17.35 23.35
CA LEU A 57 9.30 18.13 22.58
C LEU A 57 8.68 19.29 23.36
N LEU A 58 8.78 19.31 24.70
CA LEU A 58 8.00 20.23 25.56
C LEU A 58 8.23 21.71 25.24
N ASN A 59 9.45 22.09 24.85
CA ASN A 59 9.80 23.49 24.54
C ASN A 59 9.34 23.94 23.14
N THR A 60 8.93 23.01 22.28
CA THR A 60 8.54 23.26 20.89
C THR A 60 7.11 22.85 20.58
N SER A 61 6.40 22.31 21.58
CA SER A 61 5.04 21.80 21.45
C SER A 61 4.05 22.69 22.16
N VAL A 62 2.79 22.56 21.78
CA VAL A 62 1.67 23.11 22.56
C VAL A 62 1.34 22.12 23.67
N LEU A 63 1.26 22.64 24.90
CA LEU A 63 0.87 21.88 26.09
C LEU A 63 -0.56 22.27 26.49
N ILE A 64 -1.51 21.35 26.27
CA ILE A 64 -2.91 21.55 26.65
C ILE A 64 -3.11 20.95 28.04
N PRO A 65 -3.40 21.76 29.09
CA PRO A 65 -3.68 21.23 30.42
C PRO A 65 -4.83 20.23 30.39
N ALA A 66 -4.70 19.11 31.11
CA ALA A 66 -5.71 18.06 31.13
C ALA A 66 -7.09 18.59 31.54
N GLU A 67 -7.16 19.50 32.51
CA GLU A 67 -8.44 20.07 32.97
C GLU A 67 -9.11 20.91 31.88
N LYS A 68 -8.31 21.59 31.05
CA LYS A 68 -8.81 22.39 29.91
C LYS A 68 -9.36 21.48 28.81
N TYR A 69 -8.64 20.41 28.50
CA TYR A 69 -9.10 19.42 27.53
C TYR A 69 -10.38 18.72 28.01
N GLU A 70 -10.46 18.36 29.30
CA GLU A 70 -11.63 17.72 29.89
C GLU A 70 -12.89 18.58 29.72
N MET A 71 -12.78 19.91 29.87
CA MET A 71 -13.90 20.83 29.57
C MET A 71 -14.37 20.69 28.11
N TRP A 72 -13.45 20.65 27.15
CA TRP A 72 -13.81 20.50 25.73
C TRP A 72 -14.37 19.11 25.42
N PHE A 73 -13.79 18.07 26.01
CA PHE A 73 -14.22 16.69 25.86
C PHE A 73 -15.65 16.50 26.38
N ASN A 74 -16.00 17.17 27.48
CA ASN A 74 -17.35 17.13 28.06
C ASN A 74 -18.43 17.79 27.19
N GLU A 75 -18.06 18.59 26.19
CA GLU A 75 -19.00 19.15 25.21
C GLU A 75 -19.37 18.15 24.09
N LEU A 76 -18.56 17.10 23.88
CA LEU A 76 -18.88 16.05 22.91
C LEU A 76 -20.18 15.33 23.29
N PRO A 77 -20.94 14.79 22.32
CA PRO A 77 -22.10 13.95 22.61
C PRO A 77 -21.75 12.78 23.53
N GLU A 78 -22.65 12.44 24.45
CA GLU A 78 -22.40 11.45 25.51
C GLU A 78 -21.92 10.10 24.96
N GLU A 79 -22.57 9.59 23.90
CA GLU A 79 -22.19 8.33 23.27
C GLU A 79 -20.78 8.38 22.67
N LYS A 80 -20.36 9.53 22.14
CA LYS A 80 -18.99 9.71 21.63
C LYS A 80 -17.95 9.79 22.74
N ARG A 81 -18.30 10.35 23.89
CA ARG A 81 -17.42 10.30 25.06
C ARG A 81 -17.27 8.87 25.57
N LYS A 82 -18.36 8.11 25.67
CA LYS A 82 -18.34 6.69 26.07
C LYS A 82 -17.47 5.86 25.13
N GLU A 83 -17.65 6.04 23.82
CA GLU A 83 -16.86 5.37 22.78
C GLU A 83 -15.34 5.61 22.99
N VAL A 84 -14.93 6.86 23.24
CA VAL A 84 -13.52 7.18 23.50
C VAL A 84 -13.05 6.60 24.83
N ILE A 85 -13.82 6.75 25.92
CA ILE A 85 -13.44 6.28 27.26
C ILE A 85 -13.25 4.77 27.29
N GLU A 86 -14.12 4.02 26.62
CA GLU A 86 -14.05 2.56 26.54
C GLU A 86 -12.71 2.06 25.97
N TRP A 87 -12.15 2.81 25.00
CA TRP A 87 -10.93 2.42 24.30
C TRP A 87 -9.67 3.08 24.84
N TRP A 88 -9.77 4.34 25.25
CA TRP A 88 -8.62 5.19 25.54
C TRP A 88 -8.54 5.65 27.00
N GLY A 89 -9.52 5.25 27.82
CA GLY A 89 -9.61 5.62 29.23
C GLY A 89 -10.22 7.00 29.46
N GLU A 90 -10.25 7.43 30.72
CA GLU A 90 -10.70 8.78 31.06
C GLU A 90 -9.73 9.84 30.51
N PRO A 91 -10.21 11.04 30.13
CA PRO A 91 -9.33 12.13 29.71
C PRO A 91 -8.27 12.42 30.80
N PRO A 92 -7.01 12.72 30.43
CA PRO A 92 -6.49 12.94 29.08
C PRO A 92 -6.00 11.68 28.35
N GLY A 93 -6.25 10.48 28.88
CA GLY A 93 -5.67 9.23 28.40
C GLY A 93 -4.16 9.14 28.62
N GLU A 94 -3.48 8.31 27.81
CA GLU A 94 -2.05 7.98 27.98
C GLU A 94 -1.17 8.32 26.76
N ILE A 95 -1.78 8.57 25.60
CA ILE A 95 -1.07 8.85 24.35
C ILE A 95 -0.67 10.32 24.32
N MET A 96 0.64 10.58 24.18
CA MET A 96 1.20 11.93 24.13
C MET A 96 0.81 12.79 25.34
N VAL A 97 0.82 12.18 26.52
CA VAL A 97 0.57 12.85 27.80
C VAL A 97 1.86 12.98 28.59
N TYR A 98 2.13 14.20 29.06
CA TYR A 98 3.24 14.53 29.94
C TYR A 98 2.71 14.91 31.32
N GLU A 99 3.37 14.43 32.38
CA GLU A 99 3.10 14.81 33.77
C GLU A 99 4.29 15.61 34.30
N ASP A 100 4.02 16.80 34.83
CA ASP A 100 5.05 17.65 35.43
C ASP A 100 5.42 17.19 36.85
N GLU A 101 6.47 17.79 37.41
CA GLU A 101 6.97 17.46 38.76
C GLU A 101 5.94 17.68 39.89
N LYS A 102 4.86 18.43 39.62
CA LYS A 102 3.79 18.72 40.57
C LYS A 102 2.57 17.79 40.37
N GLY A 103 2.67 16.81 39.48
CA GLY A 103 1.62 15.85 39.16
C GLY A 103 0.55 16.39 38.21
N LYS A 104 0.77 17.55 37.57
CA LYS A 104 -0.18 18.11 36.61
C LYS A 104 0.06 17.51 35.22
N LYS A 105 -1.02 17.07 34.58
CA LYS A 105 -0.98 16.41 33.27
C LYS A 105 -1.28 17.38 32.12
N TYR A 106 -0.59 17.17 31.00
CA TYR A 106 -0.75 17.93 29.77
C TYR A 106 -0.80 16.98 28.57
N ILE A 107 -1.71 17.25 27.62
CA ILE A 107 -1.66 16.67 26.29
C ILE A 107 -0.65 17.48 25.46
N VAL A 108 0.30 16.78 24.85
CA VAL A 108 1.38 17.36 24.05
C VAL A 108 1.00 17.32 22.57
N ILE A 109 0.94 18.50 21.95
CA ILE A 109 0.69 18.67 20.52
C ILE A 109 1.97 19.19 19.84
N PRO A 110 2.67 18.33 19.08
CA PRO A 110 3.87 18.74 18.36
C PRO A 110 3.54 19.78 17.28
N VAL A 111 4.29 20.88 17.25
CA VAL A 111 4.11 21.94 16.25
C VAL A 111 5.46 22.49 15.79
N ILE A 112 5.49 23.00 14.57
CA ILE A 112 6.57 23.84 14.05
C ILE A 112 5.93 25.18 13.77
N ASP A 113 6.16 26.13 14.66
CA ASP A 113 5.62 27.49 14.57
C ASP A 113 6.46 28.32 13.57
N LEU A 114 5.82 28.78 12.50
CA LEU A 114 6.41 29.67 11.50
C LEU A 114 5.75 31.06 11.52
N GLY A 115 4.99 31.44 12.55
CA GLY A 115 4.25 32.70 12.64
C GLY A 115 2.74 32.48 12.50
N ASN A 116 2.12 33.00 11.45
CA ASN A 116 0.69 32.74 11.19
C ASN A 116 0.47 31.40 10.45
N VAL A 117 1.54 30.65 10.22
CA VAL A 117 1.51 29.31 9.61
C VAL A 117 2.15 28.36 10.60
N ILE A 118 1.45 27.27 10.92
CA ILE A 118 1.96 26.18 11.74
C ILE A 118 2.01 24.92 10.90
N LEU A 119 3.12 24.19 10.97
CA LEU A 119 3.17 22.81 10.50
C LEU A 119 3.00 21.89 11.69
N ALA A 120 2.09 20.92 11.60
CA ALA A 120 1.90 19.93 12.65
C ALA A 120 1.69 18.55 12.03
N PRO A 121 2.32 17.49 12.58
CA PRO A 121 1.98 16.13 12.19
C PRO A 121 0.55 15.83 12.64
N GLN A 122 -0.27 15.28 11.75
CA GLN A 122 -1.56 14.75 12.18
C GLN A 122 -1.33 13.67 13.26
N PRO A 123 -2.07 13.70 14.39
CA PRO A 123 -1.96 12.66 15.40
C PRO A 123 -2.21 11.26 14.81
N THR A 124 -1.50 10.25 15.33
CA THR A 124 -1.63 8.88 14.82
C THR A 124 -3.02 8.30 15.11
N ARG A 125 -3.46 7.25 14.40
CA ARG A 125 -4.76 6.63 14.70
C ARG A 125 -4.81 5.83 16.00
N GLY A 126 -3.65 5.48 16.56
CA GLY A 126 -3.54 4.78 17.83
C GLY A 126 -3.48 3.24 17.73
N TRP A 127 -3.68 2.64 16.55
CA TRP A 127 -3.66 1.17 16.35
C TRP A 127 -2.41 0.50 16.93
N LEU A 128 -1.24 1.08 16.65
CA LEU A 128 0.05 0.56 17.11
C LEU A 128 0.38 0.92 18.56
N GLN A 129 -0.41 1.79 19.20
CA GLN A 129 -0.16 2.30 20.56
C GLN A 129 -0.73 1.40 21.65
N ASP A 130 -1.64 0.48 21.28
CA ASP A 130 -2.30 -0.46 22.18
C ASP A 130 -2.60 -1.80 21.48
N GLN A 131 -2.18 -2.92 22.08
CA GLN A 131 -2.35 -4.25 21.47
C GLN A 131 -3.83 -4.68 21.41
N LYS A 132 -4.67 -4.25 22.36
CA LYS A 132 -6.10 -4.59 22.36
C LYS A 132 -6.81 -3.84 21.23
N ALA A 133 -6.48 -2.58 20.99
CA ALA A 133 -6.95 -1.80 19.85
C ALA A 133 -6.54 -2.44 18.52
N LEU A 134 -5.31 -2.93 18.40
CA LEU A 134 -4.81 -3.60 17.21
C LEU A 134 -5.62 -4.86 16.83
N TYR A 135 -5.93 -5.72 17.81
CA TYR A 135 -6.51 -7.05 17.58
C TYR A 135 -8.03 -7.16 17.71
N HIS A 136 -8.64 -6.33 18.55
CA HIS A 136 -10.04 -6.52 18.95
C HIS A 136 -10.96 -5.40 18.47
N ASN A 137 -10.43 -4.37 17.81
CA ASN A 137 -11.25 -3.26 17.38
C ASN A 137 -11.63 -3.34 15.88
N LYS A 138 -12.94 -3.24 15.63
CA LYS A 138 -13.53 -3.11 14.30
C LYS A 138 -13.80 -1.64 13.94
N GLU A 139 -13.96 -0.77 14.94
CA GLU A 139 -14.26 0.67 14.83
C GLU A 139 -13.43 1.48 15.85
N LEU A 140 -12.23 1.94 15.49
CA LEU A 140 -11.35 2.66 16.42
C LEU A 140 -11.68 4.16 16.49
N PRO A 141 -12.24 4.69 17.60
CA PRO A 141 -12.42 6.13 17.79
C PRO A 141 -11.07 6.88 17.81
N PRO A 142 -11.06 8.19 17.52
CA PRO A 142 -9.89 9.03 17.78
C PRO A 142 -9.55 9.03 19.28
N HIS A 143 -8.26 8.92 19.61
CA HIS A 143 -7.79 9.06 21.00
C HIS A 143 -7.78 10.51 21.46
N HIS A 144 -7.58 10.74 22.76
CA HIS A 144 -7.70 12.08 23.35
C HIS A 144 -6.78 13.13 22.71
N GLN A 145 -5.50 12.84 22.44
CA GLN A 145 -4.62 13.77 21.72
C GLN A 145 -5.13 14.12 20.30
N TYR A 146 -5.76 13.18 19.58
CA TYR A 146 -6.34 13.43 18.27
C TYR A 146 -7.50 14.43 18.36
N ILE A 147 -8.38 14.25 19.34
CA ILE A 147 -9.50 15.17 19.60
C ILE A 147 -8.98 16.55 20.02
N ALA A 148 -8.03 16.56 20.98
CA ALA A 148 -7.42 17.78 21.49
C ALA A 148 -6.72 18.59 20.39
N PHE A 149 -6.08 17.94 19.43
CA PHE A 149 -5.43 18.58 18.28
C PHE A 149 -6.42 19.41 17.45
N TYR A 150 -7.52 18.81 17.00
CA TYR A 150 -8.52 19.52 16.18
C TYR A 150 -9.29 20.59 16.97
N PHE A 151 -9.55 20.34 18.26
CA PHE A 151 -10.13 21.37 19.14
C PHE A 151 -9.18 22.52 19.40
N TRP A 152 -7.87 22.26 19.55
CA TRP A 152 -6.88 23.31 19.69
C TRP A 152 -6.78 24.19 18.44
N LEU A 153 -6.79 23.57 17.24
CA LEU A 153 -6.77 24.29 15.97
C LEU A 153 -7.91 25.33 15.87
N THR A 154 -9.11 24.95 16.28
CA THR A 154 -10.31 25.81 16.20
C THR A 154 -10.42 26.80 17.37
N ARG A 155 -10.14 26.36 18.60
CA ARG A 155 -10.45 27.14 19.82
C ARG A 155 -9.32 28.08 20.23
N GLU A 156 -8.07 27.67 20.07
CA GLU A 156 -6.90 28.41 20.58
C GLU A 156 -6.07 29.01 19.45
N PHE A 157 -5.61 28.18 18.52
CA PHE A 157 -4.87 28.67 17.36
C PHE A 157 -5.76 29.51 16.44
N LYS A 158 -7.05 29.15 16.35
CA LYS A 158 -8.06 29.82 15.52
C LYS A 158 -7.64 29.83 14.05
N ALA A 159 -7.32 28.64 13.53
CA ALA A 159 -7.00 28.46 12.12
C ALA A 159 -8.13 28.99 11.23
N ASP A 160 -7.79 29.77 10.20
CA ASP A 160 -8.74 30.19 9.16
C ASP A 160 -8.99 29.07 8.13
N ALA A 161 -8.00 28.20 7.92
CA ALA A 161 -8.06 27.05 7.02
C ALA A 161 -7.00 26.02 7.40
N ILE A 162 -7.19 24.78 6.93
CA ILE A 162 -6.19 23.71 7.04
C ILE A 162 -5.74 23.32 5.64
N ILE A 163 -4.43 23.14 5.46
CA ILE A 163 -3.88 22.40 4.34
C ILE A 163 -3.51 21.02 4.87
N HIS A 164 -4.27 19.98 4.51
CA HIS A 164 -3.77 18.64 4.72
C HIS A 164 -2.73 18.37 3.64
N PHE A 165 -1.46 18.34 4.02
CA PHE A 165 -0.37 18.29 3.06
C PHE A 165 0.07 16.86 2.81
N GLY A 166 -0.47 16.27 1.75
CA GLY A 166 -0.06 14.94 1.30
C GLY A 166 -1.10 13.83 1.52
N THR A 167 -1.16 12.94 0.53
CA THR A 167 -1.97 11.74 0.49
C THR A 167 -1.32 10.61 1.35
N HIS A 168 -1.95 10.04 2.40
CA HIS A 168 -3.32 10.22 2.92
C HIS A 168 -3.33 10.83 4.32
N GLY A 169 -4.36 11.63 4.59
CA GLY A 169 -4.77 11.95 5.95
C GLY A 169 -5.57 10.81 6.54
N THR A 170 -5.76 10.85 7.85
CA THR A 170 -6.50 9.81 8.59
C THR A 170 -7.87 10.29 9.08
N LEU A 171 -8.17 11.58 8.93
CA LEU A 171 -9.38 12.22 9.46
C LEU A 171 -10.61 11.76 8.70
N GLU A 172 -10.55 11.76 7.36
CA GLU A 172 -11.64 11.38 6.47
C GLU A 172 -12.03 9.90 6.62
N TRP A 173 -11.16 9.09 7.22
CA TRP A 173 -11.34 7.66 7.47
C TRP A 173 -11.79 7.33 8.90
N LEU A 174 -12.00 8.34 9.76
CA LEU A 174 -12.53 8.12 11.11
C LEU A 174 -13.97 7.55 11.06
N PRO A 175 -14.39 6.77 12.08
CA PRO A 175 -15.72 6.16 12.10
C PRO A 175 -16.88 7.16 11.93
N GLY A 176 -17.88 6.78 11.14
CA GLY A 176 -19.07 7.57 10.85
C GLY A 176 -19.71 7.22 9.51
N LYS A 177 -20.83 7.87 9.18
CA LYS A 177 -21.61 7.65 7.94
C LYS A 177 -20.78 7.78 6.67
N GLU A 178 -21.02 6.94 5.68
CA GLU A 178 -20.35 6.92 4.38
C GLU A 178 -20.32 8.28 3.64
N THR A 179 -21.41 9.04 3.73
CA THR A 179 -21.53 10.40 3.19
C THR A 179 -22.62 11.17 3.96
N GLY A 180 -22.73 12.49 3.73
CA GLY A 180 -23.70 13.32 4.45
C GLY A 180 -23.47 13.28 5.96
N LEU A 181 -22.24 13.59 6.39
CA LEU A 181 -21.78 13.39 7.77
C LEU A 181 -22.63 14.17 8.79
N SER A 182 -22.87 13.53 9.94
CA SER A 182 -23.52 14.14 11.11
C SER A 182 -22.48 14.80 12.00
N VAL A 183 -22.66 16.08 12.31
CA VAL A 183 -21.85 16.82 13.31
C VAL A 183 -22.05 16.32 14.75
N LYS A 184 -22.95 15.35 14.97
CA LYS A 184 -23.20 14.72 16.28
C LYS A 184 -22.65 13.30 16.37
N ASP A 185 -22.56 12.59 15.26
CA ASP A 185 -22.30 11.13 15.28
C ASP A 185 -21.12 10.71 14.41
N CYS A 186 -20.56 11.60 13.58
CA CYS A 186 -19.47 11.27 12.67
C CYS A 186 -18.20 12.01 13.09
N TRP A 187 -17.18 11.26 13.48
CA TRP A 187 -15.92 11.82 13.94
C TRP A 187 -15.27 12.83 12.97
N PRO A 188 -15.21 12.59 11.65
CA PRO A 188 -14.63 13.59 10.75
C PRO A 188 -15.33 14.95 10.86
N ALA A 189 -16.67 14.97 10.91
CA ALA A 189 -17.45 16.19 11.01
C ALA A 189 -17.38 16.85 12.39
N ILE A 190 -17.36 16.06 13.47
CA ILE A 190 -17.20 16.56 14.86
C ILE A 190 -15.86 17.30 15.02
N LEU A 191 -14.80 16.76 14.42
CA LEU A 191 -13.45 17.29 14.58
C LEU A 191 -13.16 18.46 13.62
N ILE A 192 -13.54 18.35 12.34
CA ILE A 192 -13.23 19.40 11.36
C ILE A 192 -14.12 20.63 11.51
N GLN A 193 -15.38 20.43 11.91
CA GLN A 193 -16.39 21.48 12.04
C GLN A 193 -16.50 22.31 10.74
N ASP A 194 -16.38 23.63 10.85
CA ASP A 194 -16.54 24.56 9.74
C ASP A 194 -15.21 24.96 9.08
N LEU A 195 -14.09 24.32 9.43
CA LEU A 195 -12.78 24.67 8.87
C LEU A 195 -12.70 24.29 7.38
N PRO A 196 -12.34 25.25 6.51
CA PRO A 196 -11.99 24.95 5.12
C PRO A 196 -10.77 24.02 5.06
N VAL A 197 -10.88 22.92 4.31
CA VAL A 197 -9.80 21.96 4.10
C VAL A 197 -9.33 22.05 2.65
N ILE A 198 -8.11 22.52 2.44
CA ILE A 198 -7.43 22.49 1.15
C ILE A 198 -6.54 21.24 1.14
N TYR A 199 -6.57 20.49 0.04
CA TYR A 199 -5.88 19.21 -0.03
C TYR A 199 -5.12 19.05 -1.35
N PRO A 200 -3.79 19.28 -1.36
CA PRO A 200 -2.92 18.83 -2.43
C PRO A 200 -2.99 17.32 -2.54
N TYR A 201 -3.44 16.80 -3.69
CA TYR A 201 -3.72 15.38 -3.87
C TYR A 201 -3.23 14.88 -5.21
N ILE A 202 -2.65 13.69 -5.27
CA ILE A 202 -2.15 13.17 -6.54
C ILE A 202 -3.30 12.89 -7.52
N MET A 203 -3.16 13.38 -8.76
CA MET A 203 -4.23 13.34 -9.76
C MET A 203 -4.73 11.93 -10.11
N ASP A 204 -3.89 10.91 -9.94
CA ASP A 204 -4.26 9.51 -10.24
C ASP A 204 -5.04 8.81 -9.11
N ASN A 205 -5.07 9.36 -7.89
CA ASN A 205 -5.79 8.76 -6.76
C ASN A 205 -7.16 9.38 -6.51
N VAL A 206 -8.00 9.34 -7.55
CA VAL A 206 -9.33 9.98 -7.55
C VAL A 206 -10.28 9.34 -6.56
N GLY A 207 -10.18 8.02 -6.32
CA GLY A 207 -11.05 7.31 -5.39
C GLY A 207 -10.90 7.86 -3.97
N GLU A 208 -9.68 7.93 -3.47
CA GLU A 208 -9.42 8.40 -2.11
C GLU A 208 -9.54 9.91 -1.99
N GLY A 209 -9.19 10.67 -3.04
CA GLY A 209 -9.52 12.10 -3.07
C GLY A 209 -11.03 12.35 -3.02
N THR A 210 -11.85 11.47 -3.60
CA THR A 210 -13.32 11.55 -3.47
C THR A 210 -13.77 11.30 -2.03
N GLN A 211 -13.10 10.43 -1.28
CA GLN A 211 -13.34 10.23 0.15
C GLN A 211 -13.04 11.50 0.94
N ALA A 212 -11.87 12.11 0.71
CA ALA A 212 -11.49 13.37 1.34
C ALA A 212 -12.52 14.49 1.04
N LYS A 213 -13.05 14.57 -0.19
CA LYS A 213 -14.12 15.51 -0.54
C LYS A 213 -15.42 15.25 0.23
N ARG A 214 -15.85 13.99 0.31
CA ARG A 214 -17.16 13.60 0.89
C ARG A 214 -17.17 13.61 2.41
N ARG A 215 -16.05 13.26 3.04
CA ARG A 215 -15.95 13.07 4.50
C ARG A 215 -14.99 14.04 5.18
N GLY A 216 -13.98 14.54 4.49
CA GLY A 216 -13.06 15.55 4.99
C GLY A 216 -13.38 16.98 4.55
N VAL A 217 -14.53 17.19 3.88
CA VAL A 217 -14.97 18.48 3.28
C VAL A 217 -13.88 19.16 2.44
N ALA A 218 -13.03 18.35 1.81
CA ALA A 218 -11.83 18.84 1.14
C ALA A 218 -12.13 19.51 -0.21
N VAL A 219 -11.48 20.65 -0.43
CA VAL A 219 -11.22 21.21 -1.76
C VAL A 219 -9.90 20.62 -2.25
N ILE A 220 -9.98 19.72 -3.22
CA ILE A 220 -8.79 19.14 -3.82
C ILE A 220 -8.12 20.19 -4.71
N VAL A 221 -6.80 20.26 -4.62
CA VAL A 221 -5.95 20.86 -5.65
C VAL A 221 -5.04 19.75 -6.13
N ASP A 222 -5.36 19.17 -7.28
CA ASP A 222 -4.61 18.03 -7.76
C ASP A 222 -3.18 18.40 -8.18
N HIS A 223 -2.27 17.44 -8.04
CA HIS A 223 -0.88 17.59 -8.47
C HIS A 223 -0.46 16.45 -9.40
N LEU A 224 0.56 16.76 -10.21
CA LEU A 224 1.10 15.86 -11.22
C LEU A 224 1.75 14.64 -10.57
N THR A 225 1.81 13.55 -11.33
CA THR A 225 2.65 12.41 -11.00
C THR A 225 4.12 12.76 -11.31
N PRO A 226 5.12 12.03 -10.77
CA PRO A 226 6.44 12.03 -11.39
C PRO A 226 6.32 11.58 -12.87
N PRO A 227 7.30 11.93 -13.72
CA PRO A 227 7.38 11.41 -15.07
C PRO A 227 7.30 9.88 -15.10
N LEU A 228 6.52 9.34 -16.03
CA LEU A 228 6.46 7.90 -16.29
C LEU A 228 7.35 7.60 -17.51
N ILE A 229 8.40 6.83 -17.29
CA ILE A 229 9.40 6.50 -18.33
C ILE A 229 9.53 4.99 -18.52
N SER A 230 10.09 4.58 -19.66
CA SER A 230 10.38 3.16 -19.93
C SER A 230 11.50 2.65 -19.02
N SER A 231 11.32 1.47 -18.42
CA SER A 231 12.28 0.93 -17.45
C SER A 231 13.63 0.56 -18.08
N GLY A 232 13.60 0.08 -19.34
CA GLY A 232 14.77 -0.45 -20.04
C GLY A 232 15.35 -1.73 -19.42
N LEU A 233 16.37 -2.29 -20.07
CA LEU A 233 17.11 -3.44 -19.54
C LEU A 233 18.40 -3.01 -18.86
N TYR A 234 18.85 -3.80 -17.88
CA TYR A 234 20.06 -3.53 -17.12
C TYR A 234 20.68 -4.83 -16.59
N GLY A 235 21.97 -4.77 -16.24
CA GLY A 235 22.70 -5.90 -15.65
C GLY A 235 22.50 -7.21 -16.43
N ASN A 236 22.18 -8.29 -15.71
CA ASN A 236 21.98 -9.61 -16.31
C ASN A 236 20.79 -9.69 -17.29
N LEU A 237 19.79 -8.79 -17.21
CA LEU A 237 18.71 -8.76 -18.19
C LEU A 237 19.20 -8.27 -19.56
N SER A 238 20.05 -7.24 -19.56
CA SER A 238 20.69 -6.74 -20.78
C SER A 238 21.69 -7.75 -21.35
N ILE A 239 22.46 -8.42 -20.48
CA ILE A 239 23.35 -9.52 -20.91
C ILE A 239 22.53 -10.67 -21.50
N LEU A 240 21.42 -11.06 -20.89
CA LEU A 240 20.55 -12.12 -21.40
C LEU A 240 20.00 -11.78 -22.78
N HIS A 241 19.51 -10.55 -22.97
CA HIS A 241 19.04 -10.05 -24.27
C HIS A 241 20.16 -10.10 -25.34
N GLU A 242 21.38 -9.68 -25.02
CA GLU A 242 22.53 -9.81 -25.92
C GLU A 242 22.85 -11.28 -26.28
N LYS A 243 22.74 -12.20 -25.31
CA LYS A 243 23.01 -13.63 -25.53
C LYS A 243 21.95 -14.28 -26.40
N ILE A 244 20.69 -13.87 -26.29
CA ILE A 244 19.61 -14.30 -27.18
C ILE A 244 19.92 -13.89 -28.62
N HIS A 245 20.29 -12.63 -28.86
CA HIS A 245 20.71 -12.15 -30.19
C HIS A 245 21.90 -12.95 -30.76
N GLN A 246 22.90 -13.25 -29.92
CA GLN A 246 24.02 -14.09 -30.33
C GLN A 246 23.60 -15.52 -30.67
N TYR A 247 22.61 -16.07 -29.95
CA TYR A 247 22.10 -17.41 -30.18
C TYR A 247 21.34 -17.51 -31.51
N GLU A 248 20.47 -16.54 -31.80
CA GLU A 248 19.70 -16.47 -33.05
C GLU A 248 20.59 -16.27 -34.28
N GLN A 249 21.68 -15.50 -34.15
CA GLN A 249 22.60 -15.23 -35.25
C GLN A 249 23.65 -16.33 -35.47
N ALA A 250 23.92 -17.16 -34.45
CA ALA A 250 24.94 -18.20 -34.52
C ALA A 250 24.59 -19.26 -35.58
N GLN A 251 25.57 -19.57 -36.45
CA GLN A 251 25.46 -20.63 -37.45
C GLN A 251 26.20 -21.92 -37.04
N ASP A 252 27.07 -21.83 -36.03
CA ASP A 252 27.85 -22.96 -35.52
C ASP A 252 27.11 -23.63 -34.35
N GLU A 253 26.80 -24.92 -34.51
CA GLU A 253 26.06 -25.72 -33.53
C GLU A 253 26.79 -25.88 -32.18
N ALA A 254 28.12 -25.91 -32.16
CA ALA A 254 28.87 -25.96 -30.91
C ALA A 254 28.75 -24.63 -30.14
N VAL A 255 28.75 -23.51 -30.87
CA VAL A 255 28.53 -22.17 -30.30
C VAL A 255 27.11 -22.04 -29.77
N LYS A 256 26.08 -22.46 -30.52
CA LYS A 256 24.68 -22.47 -30.05
C LYS A 256 24.53 -23.23 -28.74
N LYS A 257 25.19 -24.39 -28.58
CA LYS A 257 25.14 -25.17 -27.33
C LYS A 257 25.73 -24.45 -26.12
N GLU A 258 26.84 -23.74 -26.27
CA GLU A 258 27.42 -22.95 -25.18
C GLU A 258 26.60 -21.69 -24.86
N LEU A 259 26.00 -21.06 -25.88
CA LEU A 259 25.07 -19.95 -25.69
C LEU A 259 23.80 -20.40 -24.97
N ARG A 260 23.21 -21.54 -25.33
CA ARG A 260 22.09 -22.16 -24.62
C ARG A 260 22.39 -22.34 -23.13
N LYS A 261 23.55 -22.94 -22.78
CA LYS A 261 23.96 -23.09 -21.36
C LYS A 261 24.05 -21.75 -20.63
N THR A 262 24.53 -20.71 -21.32
CA THR A 262 24.64 -19.36 -20.75
C THR A 262 23.26 -18.72 -20.54
N ILE A 263 22.37 -18.83 -21.53
CA ILE A 263 20.97 -18.37 -21.47
C ILE A 263 20.23 -19.09 -20.34
N GLU A 264 20.30 -20.42 -20.27
CA GLU A 264 19.68 -21.22 -19.20
C GLU A 264 20.19 -20.80 -17.82
N LYS A 265 21.51 -20.62 -17.66
CA LYS A 265 22.08 -20.15 -16.40
C LYS A 265 21.50 -18.79 -15.99
N LEU A 266 21.49 -17.82 -16.90
CA LEU A 266 20.95 -16.48 -16.62
C LEU A 266 19.46 -16.52 -16.33
N TYR A 267 18.70 -17.34 -17.07
CA TYR A 267 17.26 -17.55 -16.90
C TYR A 267 16.91 -17.98 -15.47
N TYR A 268 17.57 -19.02 -14.94
CA TYR A 268 17.35 -19.50 -13.57
C TYR A 268 18.01 -18.62 -12.49
N GLU A 269 19.08 -17.90 -12.83
CA GLU A 269 19.69 -16.90 -11.94
C GLU A 269 18.76 -15.71 -11.73
N LEU A 270 18.04 -15.30 -12.78
CA LEU A 270 17.00 -14.27 -12.79
C LEU A 270 15.62 -14.80 -12.31
N GLU A 271 15.49 -16.09 -11.99
CA GLU A 271 14.21 -16.69 -11.57
C GLU A 271 13.07 -16.45 -12.59
N LEU A 272 13.40 -16.38 -13.89
CA LEU A 272 12.41 -16.21 -14.95
C LEU A 272 11.52 -17.45 -15.12
N ASP A 273 11.94 -18.60 -14.57
CA ASP A 273 11.14 -19.82 -14.48
C ASP A 273 9.85 -19.65 -13.67
N LYS A 274 9.80 -18.67 -12.77
CA LYS A 274 8.58 -18.30 -12.03
C LYS A 274 7.54 -17.56 -12.86
N VAL A 275 7.91 -17.16 -14.08
CA VAL A 275 7.10 -16.35 -15.00
C VAL A 275 6.80 -17.14 -16.27
N LEU A 276 7.83 -17.71 -16.89
CA LEU A 276 7.76 -18.36 -18.20
C LEU A 276 7.86 -19.90 -18.10
N GLY A 277 7.91 -20.45 -16.89
CA GLY A 277 7.93 -21.90 -16.67
C GLY A 277 9.32 -22.56 -16.77
N ASN A 278 9.39 -23.87 -16.56
CA ASN A 278 10.66 -24.58 -16.51
C ASN A 278 11.11 -25.04 -17.90
N ILE A 279 12.32 -24.67 -18.31
CA ILE A 279 12.87 -24.94 -19.65
C ILE A 279 13.83 -26.14 -19.73
N SER A 280 14.13 -26.79 -18.60
CA SER A 280 15.17 -27.83 -18.50
C SER A 280 14.90 -29.09 -19.33
N GLN A 281 13.65 -29.31 -19.74
CA GLN A 281 13.23 -30.48 -20.52
C GLN A 281 12.98 -30.17 -21.99
N LEU A 282 13.13 -28.92 -22.42
CA LEU A 282 12.91 -28.53 -23.81
C LEU A 282 13.97 -29.15 -24.72
N SER A 283 13.52 -29.76 -25.83
CA SER A 283 14.39 -30.12 -26.95
C SER A 283 15.06 -28.89 -27.56
N ASP A 284 16.05 -29.08 -28.43
CA ASP A 284 16.73 -27.96 -29.08
C ASP A 284 15.76 -27.08 -29.90
N ALA A 285 14.79 -27.69 -30.60
CA ALA A 285 13.79 -26.96 -31.37
C ALA A 285 12.79 -26.20 -30.50
N GLU A 286 12.30 -26.82 -29.41
CA GLU A 286 11.40 -26.17 -28.46
C GLU A 286 12.09 -25.02 -27.72
N PHE A 287 13.38 -25.18 -27.40
CA PHE A 287 14.17 -24.12 -26.79
C PHE A 287 14.36 -22.93 -27.75
N GLU A 288 14.65 -23.19 -29.02
CA GLU A 288 14.78 -22.13 -30.03
C GLU A 288 13.47 -21.35 -30.19
N GLU A 289 12.33 -22.05 -30.26
CA GLU A 289 11.01 -21.42 -30.32
C GLU A 289 10.68 -20.61 -29.05
N PHE A 290 10.98 -21.16 -27.86
CA PHE A 290 10.80 -20.48 -26.59
C PHE A 290 11.63 -19.19 -26.49
N VAL A 291 12.89 -19.24 -26.94
CA VAL A 291 13.79 -18.08 -26.92
C VAL A 291 13.24 -16.96 -27.80
N GLU A 292 12.86 -17.27 -29.04
CA GLU A 292 12.37 -16.30 -30.02
C GLU A 292 11.01 -15.70 -29.62
N LYS A 293 10.06 -16.55 -29.20
CA LYS A 293 8.64 -16.14 -29.06
C LYS A 293 8.21 -15.78 -27.64
N GLU A 294 8.90 -16.26 -26.62
CA GLU A 294 8.49 -16.06 -25.23
C GLU A 294 9.52 -15.25 -24.46
N LEU A 295 10.76 -15.71 -24.43
CA LEU A 295 11.80 -15.07 -23.62
C LEU A 295 12.19 -13.69 -24.17
N HIS A 296 12.40 -13.57 -25.48
CA HIS A 296 12.78 -12.31 -26.10
C HIS A 296 11.65 -11.27 -25.99
N GLU A 297 10.42 -11.67 -26.29
CA GLU A 297 9.23 -10.82 -26.14
C GLU A 297 9.03 -10.35 -24.69
N TYR A 298 9.24 -11.22 -23.71
CA TYR A 298 9.15 -10.85 -22.30
C TYR A 298 10.21 -9.82 -21.91
N LEU A 299 11.45 -9.92 -22.40
CA LEU A 299 12.49 -8.92 -22.15
C LEU A 299 12.13 -7.58 -22.80
N HIS A 300 11.56 -7.57 -24.00
CA HIS A 300 11.04 -6.35 -24.62
C HIS A 300 9.88 -5.76 -23.80
N GLU A 301 8.96 -6.57 -23.28
CA GLU A 301 7.89 -6.10 -22.40
C GLU A 301 8.43 -5.50 -21.10
N LEU A 302 9.47 -6.08 -20.49
CA LEU A 302 10.16 -5.48 -19.35
C LEU A 302 10.73 -4.12 -19.74
N ALA A 303 11.50 -4.04 -20.82
CA ALA A 303 12.12 -2.80 -21.29
C ALA A 303 11.09 -1.69 -21.52
N ASP A 304 9.91 -2.06 -22.03
CA ASP A 304 8.82 -1.18 -22.41
C ASP A 304 7.91 -0.80 -21.24
N THR A 305 7.95 -1.55 -20.14
CA THR A 305 7.11 -1.29 -18.96
C THR A 305 7.46 0.06 -18.34
N LEU A 306 6.42 0.84 -18.04
CA LEU A 306 6.57 2.17 -17.45
C LEU A 306 6.81 2.12 -15.93
N MET A 307 7.73 2.96 -15.48
CA MET A 307 8.03 3.23 -14.08
C MET A 307 8.02 4.74 -13.80
N PRO A 308 7.66 5.15 -12.57
CA PRO A 308 7.85 6.53 -12.13
C PRO A 308 9.33 6.84 -11.91
N GLU A 309 9.80 7.93 -12.50
CA GLU A 309 11.15 8.45 -12.30
C GLU A 309 11.12 9.48 -11.15
N GLY A 310 11.48 9.05 -9.95
CA GLY A 310 11.53 9.91 -8.76
C GLY A 310 10.16 10.28 -8.19
N LEU A 311 10.04 11.48 -7.62
CA LEU A 311 8.86 12.00 -6.93
C LEU A 311 8.49 13.39 -7.47
N HIS A 312 7.21 13.74 -7.37
CA HIS A 312 6.77 15.08 -7.76
C HIS A 312 7.15 16.14 -6.72
N ILE A 313 7.42 17.37 -7.16
CA ILE A 313 7.54 18.55 -6.31
C ILE A 313 6.48 19.57 -6.74
N LEU A 314 5.62 19.99 -5.81
CA LEU A 314 4.51 20.91 -6.14
C LEU A 314 4.97 22.14 -6.90
N GLY A 315 4.26 22.46 -7.98
CA GLY A 315 4.53 23.64 -8.80
C GLY A 315 5.83 23.57 -9.62
N LYS A 316 6.50 22.41 -9.67
CA LYS A 316 7.67 22.16 -10.53
C LYS A 316 7.35 21.06 -11.54
N VAL A 317 7.89 21.21 -12.74
CA VAL A 317 7.78 20.22 -13.81
C VAL A 317 9.18 19.71 -14.09
N ASP A 318 9.33 18.39 -14.15
CA ASP A 318 10.57 17.76 -14.57
C ASP A 318 10.75 17.97 -16.07
N THR A 319 11.71 18.81 -16.44
CA THR A 319 12.06 19.10 -17.84
C THR A 319 13.13 18.15 -18.39
N GLU A 320 13.81 17.39 -17.54
CA GLU A 320 14.85 16.43 -17.96
C GLU A 320 14.20 15.21 -18.62
N HIS A 321 13.14 14.68 -18.01
CA HIS A 321 12.43 13.47 -18.46
C HIS A 321 11.13 13.76 -19.23
N ILE A 322 10.88 15.02 -19.60
CA ILE A 322 9.61 15.44 -20.20
C ILE A 322 9.36 14.80 -21.56
N VAL A 323 10.43 14.54 -22.33
CA VAL A 323 10.33 13.94 -23.67
C VAL A 323 9.90 12.48 -23.56
N GLU A 324 10.54 11.71 -22.68
CA GLU A 324 10.19 10.31 -22.40
C GLU A 324 8.75 10.22 -21.89
N PHE A 325 8.35 11.14 -21.01
CA PHE A 325 7.00 11.16 -20.49
C PHE A 325 5.95 11.45 -21.56
N ILE A 326 6.21 12.42 -22.45
CA ILE A 326 5.33 12.71 -23.60
C ILE A 326 5.24 11.51 -24.54
N VAL A 327 6.37 10.82 -24.83
CA VAL A 327 6.34 9.60 -25.64
C VAL A 327 5.50 8.51 -24.97
N ALA A 328 5.59 8.34 -23.65
CA ALA A 328 4.72 7.43 -22.92
C ALA A 328 3.23 7.81 -23.03
N MET A 329 2.90 9.11 -22.98
CA MET A 329 1.53 9.62 -23.14
C MET A 329 0.99 9.48 -24.56
N LEU A 330 1.85 9.54 -25.59
CA LEU A 330 1.46 9.29 -26.97
C LEU A 330 1.15 7.80 -27.21
N GLY A 331 1.79 6.92 -26.45
CA GLY A 331 1.48 5.49 -26.40
C GLY A 331 1.77 4.73 -27.70
N GLU A 332 1.13 3.56 -27.83
CA GLU A 332 1.42 2.60 -28.90
C GLU A 332 1.09 3.14 -30.30
N GLU A 333 0.07 3.99 -30.44
CA GLU A 333 -0.33 4.56 -31.74
C GLU A 333 0.83 5.34 -32.38
N PHE A 334 1.58 6.11 -31.58
CA PHE A 334 2.75 6.84 -32.08
C PHE A 334 3.88 5.90 -32.49
N LYS A 335 4.15 4.86 -31.70
CA LYS A 335 5.11 3.81 -32.04
C LYS A 335 4.73 3.11 -33.34
N GLU A 336 3.45 2.76 -33.53
CA GLU A 336 2.92 2.11 -34.73
C GLU A 336 3.03 3.02 -35.97
N ASN A 337 2.69 4.31 -35.84
CA ASN A 337 2.80 5.26 -36.95
C ASN A 337 4.25 5.46 -37.39
N VAL A 338 5.19 5.61 -36.45
CA VAL A 338 6.62 5.72 -36.78
C VAL A 338 7.16 4.42 -37.37
N SER A 339 6.71 3.26 -36.87
CA SER A 339 7.13 1.93 -37.33
C SER A 339 6.82 1.65 -38.81
N LYS A 340 5.88 2.39 -39.42
CA LYS A 340 5.59 2.31 -40.86
C LYS A 340 6.74 2.81 -41.74
N ILE A 341 7.55 3.73 -41.23
CA ILE A 341 8.69 4.34 -41.93
C ILE A 341 10.01 3.82 -41.37
N TRP A 342 10.10 3.75 -40.04
CA TRP A 342 11.29 3.31 -39.30
C TRP A 342 10.93 2.13 -38.40
N PRO A 343 11.21 0.88 -38.81
CA PRO A 343 10.87 -0.29 -38.00
C PRO A 343 11.48 -0.20 -36.59
N ILE A 344 10.66 -0.28 -35.55
CA ILE A 344 11.09 -0.31 -34.14
C ILE A 344 10.95 -1.74 -33.66
N LYS A 345 12.05 -2.50 -33.66
CA LYS A 345 12.04 -3.92 -33.27
C LYS A 345 12.68 -4.11 -31.91
N GLU A 346 13.77 -3.41 -31.65
CA GLU A 346 14.50 -3.51 -30.39
C GLU A 346 14.25 -2.30 -29.47
N PRO A 347 14.46 -2.43 -28.15
CA PRO A 347 14.34 -1.32 -27.22
C PRO A 347 15.18 -0.09 -27.60
N GLU A 348 16.35 -0.29 -28.19
CA GLU A 348 17.27 0.79 -28.61
C GLU A 348 16.72 1.60 -29.79
N ASP A 349 15.89 1.00 -30.65
CA ASP A 349 15.31 1.68 -31.81
C ASP A 349 14.36 2.83 -31.40
N LYS A 350 13.84 2.79 -30.17
CA LYS A 350 12.92 3.80 -29.62
C LYS A 350 13.52 5.20 -29.49
N GLU A 351 14.85 5.33 -29.57
CA GLU A 351 15.51 6.65 -29.57
C GLU A 351 14.98 7.56 -30.69
N ILE A 352 14.49 6.98 -31.79
CA ILE A 352 13.86 7.74 -32.87
C ILE A 352 12.60 8.49 -32.41
N LEU A 353 11.80 7.89 -31.51
CA LEU A 353 10.58 8.49 -30.97
C LEU A 353 10.92 9.71 -30.12
N TYR A 354 11.94 9.58 -29.25
CA TYR A 354 12.40 10.68 -28.41
C TYR A 354 13.01 11.81 -29.24
N LYS A 355 13.80 11.50 -30.28
CA LYS A 355 14.37 12.50 -31.20
C LYS A 355 13.29 13.30 -31.91
N LEU A 356 12.24 12.64 -32.41
CA LEU A 356 11.12 13.31 -33.07
C LEU A 356 10.40 14.29 -32.14
N VAL A 357 10.04 13.85 -30.94
CA VAL A 357 9.36 14.70 -29.95
C VAL A 357 10.26 15.86 -29.50
N ARG A 358 11.53 15.58 -29.20
CA ARG A 358 12.53 16.58 -28.79
C ARG A 358 12.73 17.66 -29.86
N GLU A 359 12.81 17.28 -31.13
CA GLU A 359 12.99 18.21 -32.24
C GLU A 359 11.82 19.21 -32.35
N VAL A 360 10.59 18.74 -32.20
CA VAL A 360 9.41 19.61 -32.26
C VAL A 360 9.28 20.50 -31.02
N ILE A 361 9.57 19.98 -29.82
CA ILE A 361 9.60 20.78 -28.59
C ILE A 361 10.64 21.91 -28.67
N ASN A 362 11.75 21.69 -29.38
CA ASN A 362 12.77 22.72 -29.63
C ASN A 362 12.36 23.78 -30.67
N GLY A 363 11.14 23.72 -31.21
CA GLY A 363 10.55 24.74 -32.08
C GLY A 363 10.59 24.43 -33.57
N THR A 364 11.06 23.25 -33.98
CA THR A 364 11.01 22.82 -35.38
C THR A 364 9.58 22.46 -35.78
N ASP A 365 9.16 22.86 -36.99
CA ASP A 365 7.84 22.48 -37.51
C ASP A 365 7.69 20.95 -37.60
N HIS A 366 6.50 20.44 -37.31
CA HIS A 366 6.17 19.02 -37.27
C HIS A 366 6.48 18.25 -38.57
N ILE A 367 6.35 18.88 -39.75
CA ILE A 367 6.71 18.26 -41.04
C ILE A 367 8.22 18.25 -41.21
N GLU A 368 8.88 19.37 -40.87
CA GLU A 368 10.32 19.51 -41.01
C GLU A 368 11.09 18.60 -40.05
N ALA A 369 10.60 18.40 -38.82
CA ALA A 369 11.16 17.45 -37.87
C ALA A 369 11.16 16.03 -38.43
N GLN A 370 10.08 15.60 -39.08
CA GLN A 370 10.01 14.30 -39.74
C GLN A 370 11.00 14.19 -40.90
N ARG A 371 11.10 15.22 -41.76
CA ARG A 371 12.08 15.22 -42.87
C ARG A 371 13.50 15.11 -42.34
N LYS A 372 13.83 15.83 -41.27
CA LYS A 372 15.16 15.84 -40.66
C LYS A 372 15.52 14.49 -40.03
N ILE A 373 14.57 13.84 -39.37
CA ILE A 373 14.83 12.64 -38.55
C ILE A 373 14.54 11.33 -39.31
N LEU A 374 13.44 11.26 -40.06
CA LEU A 374 12.99 10.08 -40.78
C LEU A 374 13.28 10.12 -42.29
N ASN A 375 13.70 11.28 -42.82
CA ASN A 375 13.82 11.51 -44.26
C ASN A 375 12.52 11.18 -45.04
N ALA A 376 11.37 11.33 -44.37
CA ALA A 376 10.03 11.03 -44.87
C ALA A 376 9.00 11.83 -44.05
N THR A 377 7.74 11.79 -44.47
CA THR A 377 6.63 12.46 -43.77
C THR A 377 5.40 11.55 -43.77
N ASP A 378 4.66 11.53 -42.67
CA ASP A 378 3.39 10.82 -42.51
C ASP A 378 2.37 11.68 -41.75
N ASP A 379 1.10 11.57 -42.14
CA ASP A 379 0.02 12.37 -41.54
C ASP A 379 -0.32 11.92 -40.11
N GLY A 380 -0.19 10.62 -39.82
CA GLY A 380 -0.35 10.07 -38.47
C GLY A 380 0.74 10.58 -37.53
N ILE A 381 2.00 10.50 -37.96
CA ILE A 381 3.14 11.06 -37.22
C ILE A 381 2.96 12.58 -37.01
N THR A 382 2.52 13.30 -38.05
CA THR A 382 2.16 14.73 -37.95
C THR A 382 1.14 15.00 -36.84
N CYS A 383 0.06 14.22 -36.78
CA CYS A 383 -0.96 14.33 -35.73
C CYS A 383 -0.37 14.04 -34.34
N ASN A 384 0.46 12.99 -34.21
CA ASN A 384 1.10 12.66 -32.94
C ASN A 384 2.06 13.78 -32.48
N LEU A 385 2.83 14.39 -33.37
CA LEU A 385 3.74 15.49 -33.04
C LEU A 385 3.02 16.79 -32.63
N LYS A 386 1.87 17.09 -33.24
CA LYS A 386 0.99 18.18 -32.78
C LYS A 386 0.46 17.91 -31.38
N LEU A 387 0.06 16.67 -31.12
CA LEU A 387 -0.40 16.24 -29.79
C LEU A 387 0.72 16.30 -28.76
N ALA A 388 1.95 15.93 -29.15
CA ALA A 388 3.15 16.02 -28.32
C ALA A 388 3.39 17.46 -27.83
N LEU A 389 3.28 18.46 -28.73
CA LEU A 389 3.38 19.87 -28.35
C LEU A 389 2.27 20.32 -27.40
N LYS A 390 1.03 19.86 -27.63
CA LYS A 390 -0.07 20.14 -26.70
C LYS A 390 0.26 19.59 -25.31
N TYR A 391 0.70 18.33 -25.21
CA TYR A 391 1.08 17.72 -23.94
C TYR A 391 2.24 18.45 -23.27
N TYR A 392 3.25 18.87 -24.03
CA TYR A 392 4.35 19.68 -23.52
C TYR A 392 3.86 20.96 -22.83
N TYR A 393 3.00 21.75 -23.48
CA TYR A 393 2.46 22.96 -22.88
C TYR A 393 1.50 22.68 -21.71
N ASP A 394 0.67 21.64 -21.80
CA ASP A 394 -0.21 21.22 -20.70
C ASP A 394 0.62 20.79 -19.47
N LEU A 395 1.74 20.09 -19.65
CA LEU A 395 2.65 19.73 -18.57
C LEU A 395 3.31 20.97 -17.95
N LEU A 396 3.81 21.91 -18.76
CA LEU A 396 4.37 23.17 -18.25
C LEU A 396 3.34 23.99 -17.46
N ASN A 397 2.07 23.91 -17.83
CA ASN A 397 0.97 24.58 -17.13
C ASN A 397 0.64 23.94 -15.76
N CYS A 398 1.17 22.75 -15.44
CA CYS A 398 1.04 22.15 -14.09
C CYS A 398 1.76 22.96 -13.00
N THR A 399 2.63 23.91 -13.36
CA THR A 399 3.22 24.88 -12.42
C THR A 399 2.16 25.72 -11.66
N ILE A 400 0.91 25.71 -12.12
CA ILE A 400 -0.23 26.39 -11.49
C ILE A 400 -0.68 25.77 -10.15
N GLU A 401 -0.21 24.57 -9.79
CA GLU A 401 -0.57 23.85 -8.56
C GLU A 401 -0.46 24.72 -7.29
N VAL A 402 0.69 25.36 -7.07
CA VAL A 402 0.91 26.20 -5.88
C VAL A 402 0.05 27.48 -5.91
N PRO A 403 -0.01 28.24 -7.02
CA PRO A 403 -0.99 29.31 -7.17
C PRO A 403 -2.43 28.88 -6.84
N ARG A 404 -2.86 27.67 -7.21
CA ARG A 404 -4.21 27.15 -6.94
C ARG A 404 -4.46 26.82 -5.48
N ILE A 405 -3.44 26.33 -4.77
CA ILE A 405 -3.51 26.18 -3.30
C ILE A 405 -3.74 27.55 -2.65
N LEU A 406 -3.01 28.59 -3.08
CA LEU A 406 -3.18 29.94 -2.55
C LEU A 406 -4.54 30.55 -2.92
N ASP A 407 -5.02 30.33 -4.14
CA ASP A 407 -6.36 30.74 -4.55
C ASP A 407 -7.44 30.08 -3.68
N ALA A 408 -7.27 28.81 -3.30
CA ALA A 408 -8.20 28.11 -2.42
C ALA A 408 -8.19 28.68 -1.00
N LEU A 409 -7.01 29.04 -0.46
CA LEU A 409 -6.89 29.73 0.83
C LEU A 409 -7.53 31.13 0.80
N GLU A 410 -7.56 31.78 -0.36
CA GLU A 410 -8.23 33.06 -0.60
C GLU A 410 -9.74 32.91 -0.87
N GLY A 411 -10.29 31.69 -0.76
CA GLY A 411 -11.72 31.41 -0.97
C GLY A 411 -12.18 31.51 -2.42
N LYS A 412 -11.26 31.43 -3.40
CA LYS A 412 -11.60 31.46 -4.82
C LYS A 412 -12.08 30.10 -5.32
N TYR A 413 -12.76 30.13 -6.46
CA TYR A 413 -13.21 28.93 -7.14
C TYR A 413 -12.04 28.16 -7.77
N ILE A 414 -11.89 26.89 -7.39
CA ILE A 414 -10.96 25.94 -8.00
C ILE A 414 -11.69 25.13 -9.07
N PRO A 415 -11.28 25.21 -10.35
CA PRO A 415 -11.96 24.53 -11.45
C PRO A 415 -11.99 23.01 -11.27
N PRO A 416 -13.10 22.33 -11.63
CA PRO A 416 -13.17 20.89 -11.63
C PRO A 416 -12.53 20.32 -12.89
N LYS A 417 -11.94 19.13 -12.78
CA LYS A 417 -11.40 18.37 -13.90
C LYS A 417 -11.46 16.86 -13.65
N ILE A 418 -11.34 16.04 -14.67
CA ILE A 418 -11.14 14.60 -14.46
C ILE A 418 -9.74 14.33 -13.93
N GLY A 419 -9.59 13.38 -13.01
CA GLY A 419 -8.30 12.85 -12.60
C GLY A 419 -7.94 11.52 -13.29
N GLY A 420 -6.69 11.09 -13.14
CA GLY A 420 -6.10 9.88 -13.68
C GLY A 420 -4.62 10.04 -14.02
N ASP A 421 -3.86 8.95 -14.15
CA ASP A 421 -2.47 9.03 -14.61
C ASP A 421 -2.37 9.63 -16.03
N PRO A 422 -1.39 10.51 -16.32
CA PRO A 422 -1.32 11.21 -17.61
C PRO A 422 -1.12 10.31 -18.82
N VAL A 423 -0.59 9.10 -18.65
CA VAL A 423 -0.39 8.15 -19.76
C VAL A 423 -1.73 7.56 -20.20
N ARG A 424 -2.56 7.13 -19.25
CA ARG A 424 -3.89 6.57 -19.54
C ARG A 424 -4.94 7.65 -19.79
N LYS A 425 -4.84 8.80 -19.11
CA LYS A 425 -5.78 9.93 -19.22
C LYS A 425 -5.05 11.27 -19.41
N PRO A 426 -4.49 11.53 -20.61
CA PRO A 426 -3.81 12.80 -20.89
C PRO A 426 -4.69 14.04 -20.70
N ASP A 427 -6.01 13.92 -20.89
CA ASP A 427 -6.95 15.02 -20.66
C ASP A 427 -7.06 15.46 -19.19
N ALA A 428 -6.46 14.73 -18.25
CA ALA A 428 -6.38 15.11 -16.84
C ALA A 428 -5.35 16.24 -16.58
N ILE A 429 -4.36 16.45 -17.47
CA ILE A 429 -3.41 17.58 -17.36
C ILE A 429 -3.86 18.81 -18.18
N PRO A 430 -3.52 20.06 -17.80
CA PRO A 430 -2.77 20.46 -16.60
C PRO A 430 -3.51 20.15 -15.29
N THR A 431 -2.73 20.01 -14.21
CA THR A 431 -3.17 19.85 -12.81
C THR A 431 -3.51 21.21 -12.16
N GLY A 432 -3.67 21.24 -10.83
CA GLY A 432 -4.15 22.39 -10.06
C GLY A 432 -5.68 22.50 -9.98
N ASN A 433 -6.40 21.39 -10.16
CA ASN A 433 -7.85 21.34 -10.25
C ASN A 433 -8.50 20.54 -9.11
N ASN A 434 -9.78 20.81 -8.88
CA ASN A 434 -10.59 20.09 -7.90
C ASN A 434 -11.23 18.87 -8.56
N PHE A 435 -10.47 17.79 -8.71
CA PHE A 435 -10.85 16.69 -9.60
C PHE A 435 -12.19 16.03 -9.26
N TYR A 436 -12.74 15.31 -10.24
CA TYR A 436 -13.85 14.37 -10.10
C TYR A 436 -13.58 13.09 -10.89
N SER A 437 -14.39 12.06 -10.64
CA SER A 437 -14.28 10.77 -11.32
C SER A 437 -15.29 10.63 -12.46
N LEU A 438 -16.44 10.01 -12.19
CA LEU A 438 -17.44 9.61 -13.19
C LEU A 438 -18.84 9.51 -12.57
N ASP A 439 -19.86 9.33 -13.41
CA ASP A 439 -21.23 9.00 -12.95
C ASP A 439 -21.27 7.52 -12.51
N PRO A 440 -21.43 7.21 -11.21
CA PRO A 440 -21.36 5.83 -10.74
C PRO A 440 -22.44 4.94 -11.38
N ARG A 441 -23.56 5.50 -11.84
CA ARG A 441 -24.70 4.76 -12.43
C ARG A 441 -24.42 4.18 -13.82
N THR A 442 -23.31 4.56 -14.45
CA THR A 442 -22.92 4.02 -15.77
C THR A 442 -22.05 2.78 -15.66
N ILE A 443 -21.77 2.30 -14.45
CA ILE A 443 -20.85 1.21 -14.19
C ILE A 443 -21.62 -0.11 -13.99
N PRO A 444 -21.19 -1.23 -14.63
CA PRO A 444 -20.15 -1.29 -15.66
C PRO A 444 -20.61 -0.67 -16.99
N THR A 445 -19.66 -0.08 -17.74
CA THR A 445 -19.96 0.38 -19.11
C THR A 445 -20.08 -0.79 -20.09
N LYS A 446 -20.64 -0.54 -21.28
CA LYS A 446 -20.75 -1.56 -22.34
C LYS A 446 -19.38 -2.00 -22.86
N GLU A 447 -18.43 -1.07 -22.87
CA GLU A 447 -17.05 -1.29 -23.28
C GLU A 447 -16.32 -2.12 -22.22
N ALA A 448 -16.49 -1.79 -20.93
CA ALA A 448 -15.95 -2.58 -19.83
C ALA A 448 -16.50 -4.01 -19.83
N TRP A 449 -17.78 -4.20 -20.17
CA TRP A 449 -18.38 -5.53 -20.36
C TRP A 449 -17.67 -6.37 -21.43
N LYS A 450 -17.34 -5.77 -22.58
CA LYS A 450 -16.61 -6.50 -23.65
C LYS A 450 -15.23 -6.95 -23.20
N VAL A 451 -14.50 -6.08 -22.50
CA VAL A 451 -13.17 -6.41 -21.94
C VAL A 451 -13.31 -7.50 -20.88
N ALA A 452 -14.27 -7.38 -19.98
CA ALA A 452 -14.52 -8.33 -18.91
C ALA A 452 -14.86 -9.74 -19.43
N ARG A 453 -15.63 -9.85 -20.51
CA ARG A 453 -15.91 -11.15 -21.14
C ARG A 453 -14.64 -11.85 -21.58
N LYS A 454 -13.81 -11.15 -22.36
CA LYS A 454 -12.55 -11.69 -22.87
C LYS A 454 -11.64 -12.12 -21.73
N ILE A 455 -11.41 -11.24 -20.76
CA ILE A 455 -10.43 -11.50 -19.69
C ILE A 455 -10.89 -12.61 -18.73
N VAL A 456 -12.20 -12.78 -18.51
CA VAL A 456 -12.75 -13.90 -17.73
C VAL A 456 -12.66 -15.21 -18.51
N ASP A 457 -12.95 -15.20 -19.81
CA ASP A 457 -12.75 -16.39 -20.65
C ASP A 457 -11.26 -16.80 -20.67
N ASP A 458 -10.33 -15.84 -20.76
CA ASP A 458 -8.88 -16.09 -20.65
C ASP A 458 -8.50 -16.72 -19.30
N LEU A 459 -9.03 -16.21 -18.19
CA LEU A 459 -8.80 -16.75 -16.85
C LEU A 459 -9.33 -18.18 -16.70
N ILE A 460 -10.59 -18.42 -17.09
CA ILE A 460 -11.24 -19.73 -16.96
C ILE A 460 -10.53 -20.75 -17.85
N ARG A 461 -10.16 -20.37 -19.07
CA ARG A 461 -9.38 -21.22 -19.98
C ARG A 461 -8.04 -21.60 -19.40
N SER A 462 -7.27 -20.63 -18.91
CA SER A 462 -5.97 -20.88 -18.29
C SER A 462 -6.08 -21.91 -17.14
N TYR A 463 -7.11 -21.78 -16.31
CA TYR A 463 -7.37 -22.75 -15.23
C TYR A 463 -7.78 -24.13 -15.78
N TYR A 464 -8.74 -24.17 -16.71
CA TYR A 464 -9.25 -25.42 -17.27
C TYR A 464 -8.18 -26.23 -18.00
N GLU A 465 -7.34 -25.57 -18.80
CA GLU A 465 -6.26 -26.24 -19.54
C GLU A 465 -5.19 -26.80 -18.62
N LYS A 466 -4.99 -26.17 -17.45
CA LYS A 466 -4.03 -26.61 -16.44
C LYS A 466 -4.56 -27.77 -15.58
N HIS A 467 -5.84 -27.75 -15.20
CA HIS A 467 -6.41 -28.67 -14.21
C HIS A 467 -7.34 -29.74 -14.81
N GLY A 468 -7.82 -29.55 -16.04
CA GLY A 468 -8.82 -30.42 -16.68
C GLY A 468 -10.25 -30.22 -16.17
N GLU A 469 -10.47 -29.29 -15.24
CA GLU A 469 -11.77 -28.97 -14.65
C GLU A 469 -11.96 -27.45 -14.50
N PHE A 470 -13.23 -27.01 -14.43
CA PHE A 470 -13.55 -25.61 -14.22
C PHE A 470 -13.32 -25.21 -12.76
N PRO A 471 -12.89 -23.97 -12.47
CA PRO A 471 -12.82 -23.52 -11.08
C PRO A 471 -14.25 -23.44 -10.53
N GLU A 472 -14.48 -23.99 -9.34
CA GLU A 472 -15.81 -23.96 -8.72
C GLU A 472 -16.16 -22.57 -8.19
N LYS A 473 -15.16 -21.85 -7.66
CA LYS A 473 -15.35 -20.52 -7.06
C LYS A 473 -14.17 -19.57 -7.27
N ILE A 474 -14.47 -18.33 -7.64
CA ILE A 474 -13.49 -17.24 -7.85
C ILE A 474 -13.74 -16.08 -6.87
N ALA A 475 -12.71 -15.68 -6.13
CA ALA A 475 -12.74 -14.51 -5.27
C ALA A 475 -12.33 -13.24 -6.02
N TYR A 476 -13.17 -12.19 -6.02
CA TYR A 476 -12.90 -10.90 -6.67
C TYR A 476 -12.70 -9.79 -5.64
N VAL A 477 -11.61 -9.04 -5.75
CA VAL A 477 -11.39 -7.81 -4.99
C VAL A 477 -11.93 -6.60 -5.75
N LEU A 478 -12.84 -5.84 -5.12
CA LEU A 478 -13.41 -4.61 -5.70
C LEU A 478 -12.94 -3.36 -4.95
N TRP A 479 -12.22 -2.49 -5.65
CA TRP A 479 -11.78 -1.19 -5.13
C TRP A 479 -12.42 -0.04 -5.88
N ALA A 480 -12.72 1.05 -5.17
CA ALA A 480 -13.31 2.24 -5.76
C ALA A 480 -12.39 2.87 -6.81
N THR A 481 -11.10 3.06 -6.48
CA THR A 481 -10.12 3.68 -7.36
C THR A 481 -9.95 2.87 -8.65
N GLU A 482 -9.83 1.54 -8.57
CA GLU A 482 -9.76 0.69 -9.76
C GLU A 482 -11.05 0.74 -10.59
N THR A 483 -12.22 0.70 -9.94
CA THR A 483 -13.53 0.83 -10.62
C THR A 483 -13.64 2.15 -11.40
N MET A 484 -13.13 3.25 -10.83
CA MET A 484 -13.09 4.56 -11.50
C MET A 484 -12.10 4.60 -12.68
N ARG A 485 -11.00 3.85 -12.60
CA ARG A 485 -9.99 3.77 -13.68
C ARG A 485 -10.44 2.90 -14.84
N ASN A 486 -11.02 1.73 -14.55
CA ASN A 486 -11.39 0.71 -15.54
C ASN A 486 -12.87 0.74 -15.95
N TYR A 487 -13.67 1.67 -15.42
CA TYR A 487 -15.09 1.83 -15.77
C TYR A 487 -15.97 0.60 -15.50
N GLY A 488 -15.53 -0.28 -14.59
CA GLY A 488 -16.31 -1.41 -14.10
C GLY A 488 -15.92 -2.78 -14.65
N VAL A 489 -14.70 -2.96 -15.17
CA VAL A 489 -14.26 -4.27 -15.72
C VAL A 489 -14.38 -5.38 -14.67
N MET A 490 -14.01 -5.11 -13.42
CA MET A 490 -14.10 -6.11 -12.35
C MET A 490 -15.55 -6.48 -12.00
N GLN A 491 -16.46 -5.51 -11.98
CA GLN A 491 -17.88 -5.76 -11.71
C GLN A 491 -18.56 -6.49 -12.86
N ALA A 492 -18.21 -6.14 -14.11
CA ALA A 492 -18.62 -6.89 -15.29
C ALA A 492 -18.05 -8.32 -15.27
N ALA A 493 -16.80 -8.50 -14.81
CA ALA A 493 -16.18 -9.82 -14.68
C ALA A 493 -16.97 -10.70 -13.71
N VAL A 494 -17.29 -10.19 -12.51
CA VAL A 494 -18.14 -10.90 -11.54
C VAL A 494 -19.46 -11.34 -12.17
N LEU A 495 -20.16 -10.43 -12.87
CA LEU A 495 -21.44 -10.73 -13.51
C LEU A 495 -21.31 -11.79 -14.63
N TYR A 496 -20.26 -11.71 -15.46
CA TYR A 496 -20.06 -12.68 -16.54
C TYR A 496 -19.64 -14.07 -16.03
N THR A 497 -18.84 -14.14 -14.97
CA THR A 497 -18.43 -15.39 -14.31
C THR A 497 -19.65 -16.20 -13.87
N ILE A 498 -20.64 -15.55 -13.26
CA ILE A 498 -21.91 -16.19 -12.86
C ILE A 498 -22.92 -16.35 -14.03
N GLY A 499 -22.57 -15.88 -15.23
CA GLY A 499 -23.39 -15.98 -16.43
C GLY A 499 -24.58 -15.01 -16.47
N VAL A 500 -24.37 -13.78 -16.02
CA VAL A 500 -25.37 -12.71 -16.00
C VAL A 500 -24.85 -11.49 -16.75
N GLU A 501 -25.70 -10.86 -17.57
CA GLU A 501 -25.38 -9.67 -18.35
C GLU A 501 -26.05 -8.42 -17.75
N PRO A 502 -25.34 -7.27 -17.63
CA PRO A 502 -25.95 -6.00 -17.31
C PRO A 502 -26.94 -5.53 -18.40
N VAL A 503 -27.98 -4.81 -17.99
CA VAL A 503 -28.96 -4.19 -18.89
C VAL A 503 -28.84 -2.68 -18.76
N TRP A 504 -28.47 -2.02 -19.87
CA TRP A 504 -28.34 -0.58 -19.94
C TRP A 504 -29.62 0.09 -20.45
N ASP A 505 -29.87 1.31 -19.99
CA ASP A 505 -30.84 2.22 -20.58
C ASP A 505 -30.28 2.94 -21.84
N LYS A 506 -31.11 3.79 -22.48
CA LYS A 506 -30.69 4.54 -23.67
C LYS A 506 -29.57 5.56 -23.40
N LYS A 507 -29.34 5.93 -22.13
CA LYS A 507 -28.29 6.87 -21.69
C LYS A 507 -27.03 6.15 -21.21
N GLY A 508 -26.96 4.82 -21.33
CA GLY A 508 -25.82 4.04 -20.88
C GLY A 508 -25.77 3.80 -19.37
N ARG A 509 -26.85 4.08 -18.64
CA ARG A 509 -26.94 3.75 -17.21
C ARG A 509 -27.36 2.30 -17.03
N VAL A 510 -26.78 1.61 -16.07
CA VAL A 510 -27.16 0.24 -15.74
C VAL A 510 -28.47 0.29 -14.96
N LYS A 511 -29.51 -0.36 -15.49
CA LYS A 511 -30.85 -0.36 -14.88
C LYS A 511 -31.24 -1.72 -14.32
N ASP A 512 -30.66 -2.80 -14.86
CA ASP A 512 -30.99 -4.16 -14.45
C ASP A 512 -29.88 -5.14 -14.87
N VAL A 513 -30.12 -6.43 -14.64
CA VAL A 513 -29.34 -7.58 -15.11
C VAL A 513 -30.27 -8.62 -15.73
N ARG A 514 -29.75 -9.49 -16.60
CA ARG A 514 -30.47 -10.63 -17.17
C ARG A 514 -29.57 -11.87 -17.23
N LEU A 515 -30.15 -13.05 -17.04
CA LEU A 515 -29.43 -14.31 -17.21
C LEU A 515 -28.98 -14.50 -18.66
N ILE A 516 -27.76 -14.95 -18.83
CA ILE A 516 -27.30 -15.59 -20.07
C ILE A 516 -27.74 -17.06 -19.98
N PRO A 517 -28.41 -17.63 -21.00
CA PRO A 517 -28.76 -19.05 -21.02
C PRO A 517 -27.52 -19.93 -20.84
N LEU A 518 -27.63 -21.03 -20.09
CA LEU A 518 -26.51 -21.98 -19.91
C LEU A 518 -25.95 -22.48 -21.25
N SER A 519 -26.81 -22.69 -22.25
CA SER A 519 -26.41 -23.09 -23.62
C SER A 519 -25.46 -22.10 -24.30
N ASP A 520 -25.48 -20.85 -23.86
CA ASP A 520 -24.73 -19.75 -24.48
C ASP A 520 -23.44 -19.44 -23.71
N LEU A 521 -23.22 -20.09 -22.55
CA LEU A 521 -21.98 -20.01 -21.79
C LEU A 521 -20.97 -21.00 -22.34
N ASN A 522 -20.27 -20.57 -23.39
CA ASN A 522 -19.24 -21.36 -24.07
C ASN A 522 -17.85 -20.76 -23.85
N LEU A 523 -16.85 -21.62 -23.79
CA LEU A 523 -15.43 -21.31 -23.67
C LEU A 523 -14.69 -21.86 -24.90
N THR A 524 -13.90 -21.02 -25.56
CA THR A 524 -13.00 -21.47 -26.64
C THR A 524 -11.63 -21.74 -26.05
N LEU A 525 -11.13 -22.96 -26.21
CA LEU A 525 -9.80 -23.39 -25.76
C LEU A 525 -8.70 -22.92 -26.72
N SER A 526 -7.45 -23.02 -26.29
CA SER A 526 -6.26 -22.61 -27.04
C SER A 526 -6.05 -23.43 -28.31
N ASP A 527 -6.57 -24.65 -28.38
CA ASP A 527 -6.58 -25.50 -29.59
C ASP A 527 -7.74 -25.16 -30.56
N GLY A 528 -8.57 -24.17 -30.23
CA GLY A 528 -9.72 -23.73 -31.01
C GLY A 528 -11.00 -24.53 -30.78
N SER A 529 -10.98 -25.57 -29.94
CA SER A 529 -12.19 -26.30 -29.55
C SER A 529 -13.11 -25.44 -28.67
N VAL A 530 -14.41 -25.70 -28.74
CA VAL A 530 -15.42 -24.95 -27.97
C VAL A 530 -16.12 -25.91 -27.03
N ILE A 531 -16.09 -25.60 -25.73
CA ILE A 531 -16.74 -26.37 -24.68
C ILE A 531 -17.78 -25.51 -23.96
N GLN A 532 -18.86 -26.12 -23.48
CA GLN A 532 -19.79 -25.46 -22.59
C GLN A 532 -19.17 -25.34 -21.19
N ARG A 533 -19.37 -24.21 -20.52
CA ARG A 533 -18.93 -24.00 -19.13
C ARG A 533 -20.13 -23.86 -18.18
N PRO A 534 -19.96 -24.24 -16.90
CA PRO A 534 -20.95 -23.98 -15.86
C PRO A 534 -21.01 -22.49 -15.48
N ARG A 535 -22.00 -22.13 -14.67
CA ARG A 535 -21.95 -20.90 -13.87
C ARG A 535 -20.99 -21.13 -12.72
N ILE A 536 -19.95 -20.32 -12.64
CA ILE A 536 -18.90 -20.41 -11.63
C ILE A 536 -19.28 -19.52 -10.45
N ASP A 537 -19.15 -20.03 -9.22
CA ASP A 537 -19.50 -19.24 -8.04
C ASP A 537 -18.47 -18.14 -7.78
N VAL A 538 -18.89 -17.12 -7.05
CA VAL A 538 -18.05 -15.96 -6.75
C VAL A 538 -18.12 -15.60 -5.29
N VAL A 539 -17.01 -15.13 -4.73
CA VAL A 539 -17.02 -14.35 -3.49
C VAL A 539 -16.44 -12.98 -3.78
N VAL A 540 -17.14 -11.93 -3.38
CA VAL A 540 -16.75 -10.55 -3.65
C VAL A 540 -16.27 -9.92 -2.36
N VAL A 541 -15.00 -9.51 -2.34
CA VAL A 541 -14.41 -8.76 -1.24
C VAL A 541 -14.25 -7.31 -1.68
N SER A 542 -15.14 -6.45 -1.19
CA SER A 542 -15.17 -5.03 -1.48
C SER A 542 -14.37 -4.25 -0.45
N SER A 543 -13.65 -3.21 -0.86
CA SER A 543 -13.14 -2.21 0.08
C SER A 543 -14.29 -1.38 0.66
N GLY A 544 -14.08 -0.80 1.85
CA GLY A 544 -15.06 0.11 2.46
C GLY A 544 -15.35 1.33 1.58
N LEU A 545 -14.34 1.84 0.86
CA LEU A 545 -14.52 2.94 -0.08
C LEU A 545 -15.34 2.53 -1.31
N HIS A 546 -15.17 1.30 -1.81
CA HIS A 546 -15.99 0.78 -2.91
C HIS A 546 -17.45 0.67 -2.49
N ARG A 547 -17.72 0.13 -1.30
CA ARG A 547 -19.06 0.07 -0.70
C ARG A 547 -19.74 1.44 -0.66
N ASP A 548 -19.02 2.45 -0.19
CA ASP A 548 -19.55 3.80 -0.03
C ASP A 548 -19.76 4.53 -1.36
N THR A 549 -18.94 4.20 -2.37
CA THR A 549 -18.97 4.89 -3.66
C THR A 549 -19.92 4.24 -4.65
N PHE A 550 -20.03 2.91 -4.62
CA PHE A 550 -20.76 2.10 -5.61
C PHE A 550 -21.79 1.15 -4.97
N PRO A 551 -22.62 1.60 -4.01
CA PRO A 551 -23.53 0.70 -3.30
C PRO A 551 -24.54 0.03 -4.23
N HIS A 552 -25.03 0.78 -5.22
CA HIS A 552 -25.96 0.28 -6.23
C HIS A 552 -25.38 -0.88 -7.08
N ILE A 553 -24.05 -0.95 -7.26
CA ILE A 553 -23.43 -2.06 -7.98
C ILE A 553 -23.39 -3.32 -7.11
N MET A 554 -23.12 -3.18 -5.80
CA MET A 554 -23.19 -4.31 -4.87
C MET A 554 -24.61 -4.89 -4.85
N GLN A 555 -25.63 -4.04 -4.82
CA GLN A 555 -27.04 -4.46 -4.92
C GLN A 555 -27.34 -5.17 -6.25
N LEU A 556 -26.77 -4.70 -7.36
CA LEU A 556 -26.92 -5.33 -8.67
C LEU A 556 -26.28 -6.72 -8.71
N ILE A 557 -25.09 -6.89 -8.14
CA ILE A 557 -24.39 -8.18 -8.05
C ILE A 557 -25.19 -9.14 -7.16
N ASP A 558 -25.68 -8.71 -6.00
CA ASP A 558 -26.52 -9.55 -5.13
C ASP A 558 -27.82 -9.98 -5.84
N LYS A 559 -28.47 -9.07 -6.57
CA LYS A 559 -29.63 -9.39 -7.41
C LYS A 559 -29.29 -10.46 -8.45
N ALA A 560 -28.14 -10.34 -9.10
CA ALA A 560 -27.69 -11.29 -10.12
C ALA A 560 -27.44 -12.69 -9.52
N ILE A 561 -26.82 -12.77 -8.34
CA ILE A 561 -26.55 -14.02 -7.63
C ILE A 561 -27.86 -14.70 -7.21
N LYS A 562 -28.80 -13.95 -6.62
CA LYS A 562 -30.12 -14.48 -6.26
C LYS A 562 -30.89 -14.99 -7.47
N LEU A 563 -30.79 -14.30 -8.61
CA LEU A 563 -31.41 -14.73 -9.87
C LEU A 563 -30.84 -16.08 -10.34
N VAL A 564 -29.53 -16.29 -10.21
CA VAL A 564 -28.87 -17.58 -10.56
C VAL A 564 -29.27 -18.70 -9.59
N ILE A 565 -29.33 -18.43 -8.28
CA ILE A 565 -29.74 -19.42 -7.27
C ILE A 565 -31.19 -19.86 -7.51
N GLU A 566 -32.06 -18.92 -7.86
CA GLU A 566 -33.48 -19.18 -8.08
C GLU A 566 -33.74 -20.17 -9.24
N GLU A 567 -32.90 -20.16 -10.27
CA GLU A 567 -33.00 -21.15 -11.37
C GLU A 567 -32.70 -22.58 -10.89
N GLY A 568 -31.76 -22.73 -9.95
CA GLY A 568 -31.51 -24.00 -9.28
C GLY A 568 -32.67 -24.45 -8.39
N ILE A 569 -33.25 -23.52 -7.62
CA ILE A 569 -34.41 -23.80 -6.74
C ILE A 569 -35.64 -24.24 -7.55
N LYS A 570 -35.88 -23.62 -8.71
CA LYS A 570 -36.97 -24.00 -9.63
C LYS A 570 -36.73 -25.34 -10.34
N GLY A 571 -35.52 -25.89 -10.28
CA GLY A 571 -35.13 -27.10 -10.99
C GLY A 571 -34.82 -26.89 -12.47
N ASN A 572 -34.58 -25.64 -12.90
CA ASN A 572 -34.19 -25.33 -14.29
C ASN A 572 -32.70 -25.61 -14.55
N GLU A 573 -31.87 -25.58 -13.50
CA GLU A 573 -30.43 -25.84 -13.58
C GLU A 573 -29.99 -26.80 -12.47
N SER A 574 -29.10 -27.76 -12.76
CA SER A 574 -28.56 -28.68 -11.77
C SER A 574 -27.33 -28.10 -11.06
N SER A 575 -26.98 -28.64 -9.89
CA SER A 575 -25.78 -28.25 -9.14
C SER A 575 -24.46 -28.61 -9.85
N GLU A 576 -24.49 -29.45 -10.89
CA GLU A 576 -23.33 -29.78 -11.73
C GLU A 576 -23.00 -28.65 -12.71
N TRP A 577 -24.01 -27.87 -13.12
CA TRP A 577 -23.86 -26.78 -14.10
C TRP A 577 -24.03 -25.38 -13.48
N ASN A 578 -24.46 -25.31 -12.23
CA ASN A 578 -24.62 -24.07 -11.47
C ASN A 578 -23.93 -24.21 -10.10
N TYR A 579 -22.66 -23.83 -10.04
CA TYR A 579 -21.86 -23.92 -8.82
C TYR A 579 -22.31 -22.94 -7.73
N ILE A 580 -22.95 -21.83 -8.10
CA ILE A 580 -23.57 -20.89 -7.14
C ILE A 580 -24.66 -21.63 -6.35
N TYR A 581 -25.53 -22.36 -7.06
CA TYR A 581 -26.60 -23.14 -6.44
C TYR A 581 -26.04 -24.30 -5.61
N LYS A 582 -25.03 -25.02 -6.13
CA LYS A 582 -24.29 -26.05 -5.38
C LYS A 582 -23.81 -25.54 -4.02
N HIS A 583 -23.08 -24.42 -4.01
CA HIS A 583 -22.53 -23.86 -2.77
C HIS A 583 -23.60 -23.19 -1.89
N TYR A 584 -24.67 -22.64 -2.46
CA TYR A 584 -25.81 -22.17 -1.65
C TYR A 584 -26.38 -23.32 -0.79
N LEU A 585 -26.55 -24.52 -1.36
CA LEU A 585 -27.03 -25.68 -0.61
C LEU A 585 -26.05 -26.10 0.50
N ASP A 586 -24.75 -26.19 0.16
CA ASP A 586 -23.70 -26.56 1.12
C ASP A 586 -23.58 -25.54 2.28
N ILE A 587 -23.47 -24.26 1.96
CA ILE A 587 -23.37 -23.18 2.95
C ILE A 587 -24.60 -23.16 3.86
N LYS A 588 -25.80 -23.34 3.29
CA LYS A 588 -27.04 -23.43 4.07
C LYS A 588 -27.00 -24.59 5.05
N GLU A 589 -26.53 -25.77 4.63
CA GLU A 589 -26.38 -26.92 5.52
C GLU A 589 -25.35 -26.64 6.63
N LYS A 590 -24.21 -26.04 6.29
CA LYS A 590 -23.17 -25.64 7.26
C LYS A 590 -23.71 -24.64 8.29
N LEU A 591 -24.49 -23.64 7.87
CA LEU A 591 -25.14 -22.68 8.76
C LEU A 591 -26.18 -23.35 9.68
N LEU A 592 -26.99 -24.27 9.16
CA LEU A 592 -27.92 -25.05 9.98
C LEU A 592 -27.18 -25.86 11.05
N LYS A 593 -26.06 -26.51 10.70
CA LYS A 593 -25.20 -27.25 11.64
C LYS A 593 -24.57 -26.34 12.70
N LYS A 594 -24.33 -25.06 12.39
CA LYS A 594 -23.87 -24.03 13.33
C LYS A 594 -24.97 -23.49 14.25
N GLY A 595 -26.22 -23.89 14.04
CA GLY A 595 -27.35 -23.53 14.89
C GLY A 595 -28.13 -22.28 14.45
N TYR A 596 -27.88 -21.77 13.24
CA TYR A 596 -28.72 -20.73 12.64
C TYR A 596 -30.11 -21.30 12.34
N SER A 597 -31.17 -20.49 12.46
CA SER A 597 -32.52 -20.93 12.12
C SER A 597 -32.62 -21.22 10.61
N LYS A 598 -33.63 -22.00 10.22
CA LYS A 598 -33.86 -22.33 8.80
C LYS A 598 -34.01 -21.09 7.91
N VAL A 599 -34.64 -20.04 8.43
CA VAL A 599 -34.84 -18.78 7.69
C VAL A 599 -33.53 -18.02 7.57
N GLU A 600 -32.80 -17.84 8.67
CA GLU A 600 -31.50 -17.15 8.66
C GLU A 600 -30.49 -17.87 7.78
N ALA A 601 -30.39 -19.20 7.89
CA ALA A 601 -29.49 -19.99 7.07
C ALA A 601 -29.81 -19.87 5.57
N ASP A 602 -31.10 -19.79 5.21
CA ASP A 602 -31.54 -19.63 3.82
C ASP A 602 -31.19 -18.25 3.25
N ASP A 603 -31.41 -17.18 4.02
CA ASP A 603 -31.13 -15.82 3.59
C ASP A 603 -29.63 -15.53 3.53
N LEU A 604 -28.87 -15.97 4.54
CA LEU A 604 -27.42 -15.80 4.60
C LEU A 604 -26.71 -16.60 3.52
N ALA A 605 -27.14 -17.82 3.21
CA ALA A 605 -26.48 -18.67 2.21
C ALA A 605 -26.55 -18.11 0.78
N LYS A 606 -27.37 -17.10 0.51
CA LYS A 606 -27.43 -16.41 -0.79
C LYS A 606 -26.40 -15.29 -0.94
N LEU A 607 -25.82 -14.80 0.16
CA LEU A 607 -24.90 -13.67 0.14
C LEU A 607 -23.49 -14.12 -0.28
N ARG A 608 -22.84 -13.28 -1.09
CA ARG A 608 -21.45 -13.46 -1.55
C ARG A 608 -20.59 -12.21 -1.42
N ILE A 609 -21.13 -11.09 -0.95
CA ILE A 609 -20.44 -9.81 -0.93
C ILE A 609 -20.06 -9.47 0.51
N PHE A 610 -18.77 -9.23 0.73
CA PHE A 610 -18.18 -8.94 2.03
C PHE A 610 -17.33 -7.67 1.97
N ALA A 611 -17.32 -6.89 3.05
CA ALA A 611 -16.50 -5.70 3.20
C ALA A 611 -16.31 -5.39 4.70
N PRO A 612 -15.44 -4.44 5.09
CA PRO A 612 -15.44 -3.90 6.45
C PRO A 612 -16.83 -3.39 6.89
N SER A 613 -17.07 -3.25 8.20
CA SER A 613 -18.36 -2.75 8.73
C SER A 613 -18.67 -1.34 8.22
N PRO A 614 -19.96 -0.95 8.12
CA PRO A 614 -20.35 0.40 7.71
C PRO A 614 -19.60 1.49 8.50
N GLY A 615 -19.06 2.48 7.78
CA GLY A 615 -18.27 3.55 8.40
C GLY A 615 -16.82 3.21 8.74
N ASN A 616 -16.37 1.98 8.49
CA ASN A 616 -14.99 1.54 8.66
C ASN A 616 -14.34 1.13 7.33
N TYR A 617 -13.01 1.12 7.33
CA TYR A 617 -12.15 1.01 6.16
C TYR A 617 -10.88 0.22 6.46
N GLY A 618 -10.24 -0.28 5.41
CA GLY A 618 -9.05 -1.14 5.50
C GLY A 618 -9.35 -2.54 6.05
N THR A 619 -8.43 -3.48 5.82
CA THR A 619 -8.51 -4.82 6.43
C THR A 619 -7.78 -4.85 7.77
N GLY A 620 -6.85 -3.90 7.99
CA GLY A 620 -5.97 -3.81 9.16
C GLY A 620 -4.83 -4.82 9.13
N LEU A 621 -4.68 -5.56 8.01
CA LEU A 621 -3.62 -6.54 7.87
C LEU A 621 -2.24 -5.89 7.77
N ASP A 622 -2.14 -4.68 7.23
CA ASP A 622 -0.90 -3.88 7.20
C ASP A 622 -0.34 -3.67 8.61
N ASP A 623 -1.14 -3.12 9.52
CA ASP A 623 -0.70 -2.80 10.88
C ASP A 623 -0.26 -4.09 11.62
N ILE A 624 -1.10 -5.12 11.63
CA ILE A 624 -0.84 -6.36 12.37
C ILE A 624 0.32 -7.21 11.80
N ILE A 625 0.49 -7.22 10.47
CA ILE A 625 1.63 -7.90 9.84
C ILE A 625 2.92 -7.15 10.15
N ALA A 626 2.87 -5.82 10.18
CA ALA A 626 4.01 -4.98 10.48
C ALA A 626 4.50 -5.21 11.93
N VAL A 627 3.58 -5.37 12.90
CA VAL A 627 3.88 -5.69 14.31
C VAL A 627 4.15 -7.19 14.56
N SER A 628 5.13 -7.74 13.85
CA SER A 628 5.42 -9.18 13.75
C SER A 628 5.68 -9.93 15.07
N TYR A 629 6.03 -9.24 16.16
CA TYR A 629 6.27 -9.86 17.47
C TYR A 629 4.97 -10.29 18.19
N THR A 630 3.81 -9.81 17.71
CA THR A 630 2.50 -10.05 18.32
C THR A 630 1.82 -11.33 17.82
N TRP A 631 2.37 -11.99 16.80
CA TRP A 631 1.86 -13.24 16.25
C TRP A 631 3.00 -14.22 15.96
N GLU A 632 2.75 -15.51 16.22
CA GLU A 632 3.69 -16.60 15.91
C GLU A 632 3.20 -17.50 14.78
N ASN A 633 1.88 -17.51 14.53
CA ASN A 633 1.27 -18.26 13.44
C ASN A 633 0.39 -17.36 12.57
N GLU A 634 0.34 -17.69 11.29
CA GLU A 634 -0.47 -17.03 10.26
C GLU A 634 -1.98 -17.19 10.51
N GLY A 635 -2.41 -18.22 11.24
CA GLY A 635 -3.83 -18.42 11.59
C GLY A 635 -4.42 -17.25 12.37
N LYS A 636 -3.64 -16.60 13.24
CA LYS A 636 -4.08 -15.38 13.95
C LYS A 636 -4.40 -14.23 12.98
N LEU A 637 -3.66 -14.13 11.88
CA LEU A 637 -3.86 -13.12 10.84
C LEU A 637 -5.10 -13.43 9.99
N ALA A 638 -5.30 -14.71 9.63
CA ALA A 638 -6.49 -15.16 8.92
C ALA A 638 -7.78 -14.92 9.72
N GLU A 639 -7.78 -15.26 11.02
CA GLU A 639 -8.92 -14.99 11.91
C GLU A 639 -9.19 -13.47 12.05
N TYR A 640 -8.13 -12.66 12.10
CA TYR A 640 -8.26 -11.21 12.11
C TYR A 640 -8.92 -10.69 10.84
N PHE A 641 -8.45 -11.13 9.66
CA PHE A 641 -9.03 -10.78 8.37
C PHE A 641 -10.52 -11.16 8.29
N LEU A 642 -10.87 -12.38 8.70
CA LEU A 642 -12.27 -12.83 8.77
C LEU A 642 -13.12 -11.92 9.67
N SER A 643 -12.59 -11.50 10.82
CA SER A 643 -13.32 -10.64 11.75
C SER A 643 -13.52 -9.20 11.26
N ARG A 644 -12.55 -8.69 10.49
CA ARG A 644 -12.53 -7.30 10.00
C ARG A 644 -13.33 -7.13 8.72
N VAL A 645 -13.28 -8.12 7.82
CA VAL A 645 -13.88 -8.07 6.48
C VAL A 645 -15.18 -8.88 6.41
N GLY A 646 -15.44 -9.76 7.37
CA GLY A 646 -16.60 -10.66 7.39
C GLY A 646 -17.94 -10.00 7.69
N PHE A 647 -18.21 -8.80 7.17
CA PHE A 647 -19.54 -8.20 7.17
C PHE A 647 -20.20 -8.40 5.81
N ALA A 648 -21.40 -8.98 5.80
CA ALA A 648 -22.11 -9.33 4.58
C ALA A 648 -22.99 -8.19 4.07
N TYR A 649 -23.09 -8.09 2.74
CA TYR A 649 -23.85 -7.08 2.02
C TYR A 649 -24.71 -7.73 0.92
N GLY A 650 -25.90 -7.18 0.71
CA GLY A 650 -26.89 -7.57 -0.28
C GLY A 650 -28.02 -6.52 -0.37
N GLY A 651 -29.04 -6.76 -1.19
CA GLY A 651 -30.15 -5.82 -1.42
C GLY A 651 -30.86 -5.39 -0.13
N ASP A 652 -31.21 -6.35 0.72
CA ASP A 652 -31.97 -6.13 1.96
C ASP A 652 -31.09 -6.21 3.23
N ILE A 653 -29.82 -6.56 3.08
CA ILE A 653 -28.87 -6.82 4.17
C ILE A 653 -27.66 -5.92 3.96
N TRP A 654 -27.38 -5.03 4.90
CA TRP A 654 -26.31 -4.04 4.73
C TRP A 654 -25.36 -3.99 5.93
N GLY A 655 -24.25 -4.73 5.83
CA GLY A 655 -23.17 -4.68 6.81
C GLY A 655 -23.47 -5.45 8.09
N ILE A 656 -24.10 -6.62 8.00
CA ILE A 656 -24.29 -7.51 9.16
C ILE A 656 -23.02 -8.31 9.41
N GLU A 657 -22.66 -8.52 10.68
CA GLU A 657 -21.56 -9.41 11.02
C GLU A 657 -21.88 -10.87 10.64
N ALA A 658 -21.05 -11.46 9.80
CA ALA A 658 -21.29 -12.76 9.18
C ALA A 658 -19.97 -13.55 8.98
N SER A 659 -19.08 -13.53 9.98
CA SER A 659 -17.75 -14.16 9.88
C SER A 659 -17.81 -15.66 9.59
N ASP A 660 -18.80 -16.39 10.14
CA ASP A 660 -19.03 -17.81 9.82
C ASP A 660 -19.36 -18.00 8.32
N LEU A 661 -20.27 -17.17 7.80
CA LEU A 661 -20.66 -17.20 6.40
C LEU A 661 -19.49 -16.83 5.48
N PHE A 662 -18.69 -15.83 5.87
CA PHE A 662 -17.51 -15.43 5.10
C PHE A 662 -16.50 -16.57 5.03
N ARG A 663 -16.26 -17.25 6.16
CA ARG A 663 -15.43 -18.46 6.21
C ARG A 663 -15.93 -19.51 5.22
N PHE A 664 -17.20 -19.88 5.27
CA PHE A 664 -17.77 -20.89 4.37
C PHE A 664 -17.68 -20.49 2.89
N ASN A 665 -17.76 -19.19 2.58
CA ASN A 665 -17.56 -18.73 1.22
C ASN A 665 -16.12 -18.90 0.73
N LEU A 666 -15.12 -18.74 1.62
CA LEU A 666 -13.70 -18.84 1.28
C LEU A 666 -13.18 -20.29 1.17
N GLU A 667 -13.85 -21.27 1.80
CA GLU A 667 -13.40 -22.69 1.85
C GLU A 667 -13.22 -23.32 0.46
N ASP A 668 -14.03 -22.94 -0.53
CA ASP A 668 -14.03 -23.54 -1.87
C ASP A 668 -13.38 -22.64 -2.95
N VAL A 669 -12.67 -21.58 -2.55
CA VAL A 669 -12.04 -20.65 -3.51
C VAL A 669 -10.87 -21.34 -4.21
N ASN A 670 -10.94 -21.46 -5.54
CA ASN A 670 -9.84 -21.95 -6.38
C ASN A 670 -8.93 -20.81 -6.84
N ILE A 671 -9.53 -19.66 -7.17
CA ILE A 671 -8.85 -18.51 -7.76
C ILE A 671 -9.19 -17.26 -6.95
N ALA A 672 -8.20 -16.41 -6.67
CA ALA A 672 -8.40 -15.06 -6.18
C ALA A 672 -7.82 -14.04 -7.17
N VAL A 673 -8.58 -12.99 -7.46
CA VAL A 673 -8.22 -12.01 -8.50
C VAL A 673 -8.42 -10.57 -8.04
N HIS A 674 -7.47 -9.73 -8.45
CA HIS A 674 -7.58 -8.28 -8.37
C HIS A 674 -7.19 -7.64 -9.71
N SER A 675 -7.26 -6.31 -9.83
CA SER A 675 -6.90 -5.57 -11.05
C SER A 675 -5.88 -4.50 -10.76
N ARG A 676 -5.07 -4.16 -11.78
CA ARG A 676 -4.21 -2.98 -11.79
C ARG A 676 -4.40 -2.20 -13.09
N SER A 677 -4.78 -0.94 -12.98
CA SER A 677 -5.18 -0.10 -14.11
C SER A 677 -4.27 1.09 -14.38
N THR A 678 -3.47 1.50 -13.40
CA THR A 678 -2.61 2.70 -13.45
C THR A 678 -1.16 2.33 -13.77
N ASN A 679 -0.48 3.20 -14.52
CA ASN A 679 0.96 3.10 -14.77
C ASN A 679 1.81 3.66 -13.62
N LEU A 680 1.21 4.42 -12.71
CA LEU A 680 1.91 5.02 -11.58
C LEU A 680 2.19 3.98 -10.49
N TYR A 681 1.17 3.23 -10.07
CA TYR A 681 1.24 2.35 -8.91
C TYR A 681 1.25 0.87 -9.30
N GLY A 682 2.19 0.12 -8.76
CA GLY A 682 2.24 -1.33 -8.75
C GLY A 682 1.55 -1.97 -7.53
N ILE A 683 1.89 -3.24 -7.25
CA ILE A 683 1.42 -4.05 -6.12
C ILE A 683 2.38 -4.04 -4.92
N LEU A 684 3.62 -3.56 -5.10
CA LEU A 684 4.59 -3.33 -4.02
C LEU A 684 4.73 -1.84 -3.66
N ASP A 685 4.09 -0.93 -4.42
CA ASP A 685 4.07 0.51 -4.10
C ASP A 685 3.15 0.84 -2.92
N ASN A 686 2.12 0.04 -2.67
CA ASN A 686 1.18 0.20 -1.56
C ASN A 686 0.90 -1.13 -0.88
N ASP A 687 0.41 -1.02 0.34
CA ASP A 687 0.07 -2.11 1.23
C ASP A 687 -1.32 -2.71 0.97
N ASP A 688 -2.24 -1.93 0.41
CA ASP A 688 -3.62 -2.38 0.18
C ASP A 688 -3.70 -3.68 -0.64
N VAL A 689 -2.84 -3.88 -1.67
CA VAL A 689 -3.00 -5.05 -2.55
C VAL A 689 -2.75 -6.35 -1.78
N PHE A 690 -1.69 -6.43 -0.96
CA PHE A 690 -1.46 -7.61 -0.13
C PHE A 690 -2.51 -7.71 1.00
N GLN A 691 -2.99 -6.58 1.53
CA GLN A 691 -4.03 -6.56 2.56
C GLN A 691 -5.34 -7.21 2.08
N TYR A 692 -5.71 -7.04 0.80
CA TYR A 692 -6.93 -7.62 0.24
C TYR A 692 -6.68 -8.94 -0.51
N LEU A 693 -5.89 -8.93 -1.58
CA LEU A 693 -5.64 -10.15 -2.38
C LEU A 693 -4.81 -11.17 -1.58
N GLY A 694 -3.74 -10.70 -0.95
CA GLY A 694 -2.94 -11.54 -0.05
C GLY A 694 -3.73 -12.00 1.17
N GLY A 695 -4.56 -11.13 1.77
CA GLY A 695 -5.45 -11.48 2.88
C GLY A 695 -6.44 -12.61 2.55
N ILE A 696 -7.01 -12.59 1.34
CA ILE A 696 -7.83 -13.70 0.82
C ILE A 696 -6.97 -14.96 0.69
N ALA A 697 -5.81 -14.88 0.02
CA ALA A 697 -4.94 -16.03 -0.22
C ALA A 697 -4.47 -16.70 1.09
N LEU A 698 -4.05 -15.89 2.07
CA LEU A 698 -3.70 -16.28 3.43
C LEU A 698 -4.85 -17.01 4.13
N THR A 699 -6.06 -16.45 4.05
CA THR A 699 -7.23 -17.01 4.73
C THR A 699 -7.69 -18.31 4.07
N VAL A 700 -7.71 -18.38 2.73
CA VAL A 700 -8.01 -19.61 2.00
C VAL A 700 -6.97 -20.69 2.32
N ARG A 701 -5.67 -20.37 2.33
CA ARG A 701 -4.61 -21.29 2.77
C ARG A 701 -4.84 -21.80 4.19
N TYR A 702 -5.22 -20.91 5.11
CA TYR A 702 -5.53 -21.29 6.49
C TYR A 702 -6.72 -22.25 6.60
N LEU A 703 -7.76 -22.08 5.77
CA LEU A 703 -8.98 -22.90 5.81
C LEU A 703 -8.84 -24.23 5.06
N LYS A 704 -8.17 -24.21 3.90
CA LYS A 704 -8.08 -25.33 2.95
C LYS A 704 -6.77 -26.11 3.06
N GLY A 705 -5.72 -25.48 3.58
CA GLY A 705 -4.35 -26.02 3.62
C GLY A 705 -3.49 -25.67 2.40
N GLU A 706 -4.07 -25.06 1.36
CA GLU A 706 -3.38 -24.68 0.13
C GLU A 706 -3.71 -23.23 -0.29
N THR A 707 -2.72 -22.52 -0.83
CA THR A 707 -2.92 -21.16 -1.36
C THR A 707 -3.72 -21.25 -2.66
N PRO A 708 -4.79 -20.44 -2.85
CA PRO A 708 -5.51 -20.39 -4.13
C PRO A 708 -4.63 -19.79 -5.20
N GLU A 709 -4.91 -20.08 -6.47
CA GLU A 709 -4.20 -19.40 -7.55
C GLU A 709 -4.56 -17.92 -7.56
N THR A 710 -3.55 -17.06 -7.64
CA THR A 710 -3.74 -15.61 -7.55
C THR A 710 -3.41 -14.94 -8.87
N PHE A 711 -4.29 -14.05 -9.32
CA PHE A 711 -4.17 -13.37 -10.61
C PHE A 711 -4.36 -11.86 -10.49
N ILE A 712 -3.73 -11.15 -11.42
CA ILE A 712 -3.94 -9.73 -11.67
C ILE A 712 -4.52 -9.56 -13.07
N PHE A 713 -5.67 -8.90 -13.15
CA PHE A 713 -6.13 -8.31 -14.41
C PHE A 713 -5.29 -7.05 -14.66
N ASN A 714 -4.26 -7.19 -15.48
CA ASN A 714 -3.40 -6.09 -15.89
C ASN A 714 -4.11 -5.28 -16.98
N LEU A 715 -4.67 -4.16 -16.54
CA LEU A 715 -5.44 -3.22 -17.35
C LEU A 715 -4.67 -1.90 -17.57
N ARG A 716 -3.36 -1.88 -17.30
CA ARG A 716 -2.50 -0.69 -17.44
C ARG A 716 -2.43 -0.18 -18.87
N ASN A 717 -2.40 -1.10 -19.83
CA ASN A 717 -2.54 -0.82 -21.25
C ASN A 717 -3.99 -1.11 -21.70
N PRO A 718 -4.82 -0.08 -21.96
CA PRO A 718 -6.22 -0.28 -22.37
C PRO A 718 -6.38 -1.04 -23.70
N ASN A 719 -5.37 -1.01 -24.57
CA ASN A 719 -5.40 -1.67 -25.88
C ASN A 719 -5.02 -3.15 -25.80
N LYS A 720 -4.30 -3.55 -24.74
CA LYS A 720 -3.80 -4.92 -24.53
C LYS A 720 -4.07 -5.38 -23.10
N PRO A 721 -5.35 -5.53 -22.67
CA PRO A 721 -5.67 -6.07 -21.35
C PRO A 721 -5.21 -7.53 -21.25
N LYS A 722 -4.59 -7.90 -20.12
CA LYS A 722 -4.05 -9.25 -19.88
C LYS A 722 -4.51 -9.82 -18.54
N VAL A 723 -4.72 -11.13 -18.49
CA VAL A 723 -4.67 -11.93 -17.26
C VAL A 723 -3.23 -12.35 -17.04
N GLN A 724 -2.73 -12.10 -15.83
CA GLN A 724 -1.40 -12.54 -15.42
C GLN A 724 -1.49 -13.20 -14.06
N THR A 725 -0.65 -14.21 -13.82
CA THR A 725 -0.49 -14.72 -12.45
C THR A 725 0.08 -13.61 -11.56
N LEU A 726 -0.14 -13.70 -10.25
CA LEU A 726 0.46 -12.77 -9.29
C LEU A 726 1.99 -12.81 -9.38
N SER A 727 2.58 -14.00 -9.59
CA SER A 727 4.02 -14.20 -9.78
C SER A 727 4.56 -13.43 -10.98
N GLU A 728 3.92 -13.56 -12.15
CA GLU A 728 4.30 -12.81 -13.36
C GLU A 728 4.27 -11.29 -13.14
N PHE A 729 3.18 -10.77 -12.58
CA PHE A 729 3.03 -9.33 -12.34
C PHE A 729 4.06 -8.83 -11.31
N PHE A 730 4.23 -9.58 -10.22
CA PHE A 730 5.17 -9.26 -9.14
C PHE A 730 6.62 -9.21 -9.66
N MET A 731 7.04 -10.21 -10.44
CA MET A 731 8.38 -10.28 -11.00
C MET A 731 8.64 -9.18 -12.03
N THR A 732 7.65 -8.91 -12.89
CA THR A 732 7.70 -7.79 -13.84
C THR A 732 7.93 -6.47 -13.10
N GLU A 733 7.15 -6.21 -12.06
CA GLU A 733 7.26 -4.98 -11.27
C GLU A 733 8.60 -4.89 -10.53
N LEU A 734 9.04 -5.99 -9.93
CA LEU A 734 10.31 -6.07 -9.21
C LEU A 734 11.50 -5.69 -10.10
N TYR A 735 11.55 -6.21 -11.33
CA TYR A 735 12.60 -5.90 -12.30
C TYR A 735 12.47 -4.52 -12.91
N THR A 736 11.25 -4.06 -13.18
CA THR A 736 11.05 -2.78 -13.87
C THR A 736 11.22 -1.58 -12.94
N ARG A 737 11.13 -1.78 -11.61
CA ARG A 737 11.21 -0.70 -10.60
C ARG A 737 12.27 -0.97 -9.55
N TYR A 738 12.02 -1.90 -8.65
CA TYR A 738 12.71 -1.91 -7.36
C TYR A 738 14.10 -2.53 -7.37
N LEU A 739 14.40 -3.38 -8.35
CA LEU A 739 15.76 -3.84 -8.61
C LEU A 739 16.45 -2.99 -9.69
N ASN A 740 15.74 -2.01 -10.27
CA ASN A 740 16.24 -1.22 -11.39
C ASN A 740 17.09 -0.04 -10.88
N PRO A 741 18.37 0.08 -11.29
CA PRO A 741 19.22 1.18 -10.87
C PRO A 741 18.69 2.56 -11.29
N LYS A 742 17.90 2.67 -12.36
CA LYS A 742 17.28 3.95 -12.78
C LYS A 742 16.27 4.43 -11.75
N TRP A 743 15.32 3.57 -11.36
CA TRP A 743 14.34 3.90 -10.32
C TRP A 743 15.03 4.26 -9.00
N ILE A 744 16.06 3.49 -8.60
CA ILE A 744 16.83 3.78 -7.38
C ILE A 744 17.44 5.18 -7.49
N LYS A 745 18.10 5.50 -8.61
CA LYS A 745 18.68 6.82 -8.86
C LYS A 745 17.63 7.94 -8.79
N GLY A 746 16.48 7.78 -9.43
CA GLY A 746 15.38 8.73 -9.35
C GLY A 746 14.94 8.97 -7.90
N MET A 747 14.90 7.93 -7.06
CA MET A 747 14.61 8.10 -5.63
C MET A 747 15.75 8.83 -4.88
N LEU A 748 17.02 8.65 -5.26
CA LEU A 748 18.15 9.34 -4.61
C LEU A 748 18.08 10.86 -4.73
N GLU A 749 17.41 11.38 -5.77
CA GLU A 749 17.25 12.82 -6.00
C GLU A 749 16.32 13.49 -4.96
N HIS A 750 15.60 12.69 -4.15
CA HIS A 750 14.58 13.16 -3.21
C HIS A 750 14.90 12.93 -1.73
N ASP A 751 16.18 12.76 -1.36
CA ASP A 751 16.67 12.69 0.03
C ASP A 751 15.77 11.83 0.96
N TYR A 752 15.11 12.49 1.92
CA TYR A 752 14.22 11.87 2.91
C TYR A 752 13.04 11.14 2.28
N ALA A 753 12.41 11.72 1.25
CA ALA A 753 11.22 11.16 0.64
C ALA A 753 11.56 9.93 -0.20
N GLY A 754 12.66 9.96 -0.97
CA GLY A 754 13.15 8.79 -1.70
C GLY A 754 13.57 7.64 -0.79
N ALA A 755 14.30 7.93 0.29
CA ALA A 755 14.67 6.92 1.29
C ALA A 755 13.44 6.27 1.95
N ARG A 756 12.34 7.03 2.11
CA ARG A 756 11.09 6.51 2.64
C ARG A 756 10.42 5.53 1.68
N GLU A 757 10.42 5.79 0.38
CA GLU A 757 9.85 4.86 -0.62
C GLU A 757 10.62 3.54 -0.64
N MET A 758 11.96 3.59 -0.59
CA MET A 758 12.80 2.38 -0.47
C MET A 758 12.52 1.58 0.80
N MET A 759 12.29 2.27 1.93
CA MET A 759 11.92 1.61 3.18
C MET A 759 10.54 0.95 3.11
N LYS A 760 9.53 1.65 2.56
CA LYS A 760 8.18 1.12 2.40
C LYS A 760 8.14 -0.10 1.49
N LEU A 761 8.89 -0.09 0.41
CA LEU A 761 9.05 -1.23 -0.49
C LEU A 761 9.44 -2.50 0.28
N VAL A 762 10.43 -2.44 1.17
CA VAL A 762 10.88 -3.61 1.95
C VAL A 762 9.80 -4.06 2.95
N GLU A 763 9.02 -3.13 3.49
CA GLU A 763 7.84 -3.43 4.32
C GLU A 763 6.74 -4.14 3.51
N HIS A 764 6.45 -3.70 2.29
CA HIS A 764 5.44 -4.32 1.43
C HIS A 764 5.88 -5.68 0.89
N LEU A 765 7.19 -5.86 0.61
CA LEU A 765 7.78 -7.15 0.29
C LEU A 765 7.50 -8.17 1.40
N TRP A 766 7.72 -7.77 2.66
CA TRP A 766 7.37 -8.56 3.83
C TRP A 766 5.87 -8.85 3.92
N GLY A 767 5.01 -7.86 3.65
CA GLY A 767 3.56 -8.05 3.63
C GLY A 767 3.11 -9.13 2.63
N TRP A 768 3.71 -9.13 1.44
CA TRP A 768 3.48 -10.16 0.43
C TRP A 768 4.01 -11.53 0.83
N GLU A 769 5.21 -11.61 1.40
CA GLU A 769 5.77 -12.88 1.88
C GLU A 769 4.93 -13.50 2.99
N VAL A 770 4.42 -12.71 3.94
CA VAL A 770 3.56 -13.23 5.01
C VAL A 770 2.21 -13.72 4.46
N THR A 771 1.63 -13.03 3.50
CA THR A 771 0.32 -13.38 2.95
C THR A 771 0.39 -14.50 1.91
N VAL A 772 1.44 -14.51 1.08
CA VAL A 772 1.71 -15.48 0.01
C VAL A 772 3.18 -15.93 0.06
N PRO A 773 3.56 -16.84 0.98
CA PRO A 773 4.96 -17.22 1.23
C PRO A 773 5.72 -17.74 0.01
N ASP A 774 5.05 -18.39 -0.93
CA ASP A 774 5.70 -18.93 -2.13
C ASP A 774 6.10 -17.86 -3.17
N LEU A 775 5.58 -16.63 -3.01
CA LEU A 775 5.82 -15.53 -3.95
C LEU A 775 7.25 -14.99 -3.82
N VAL A 776 7.70 -14.75 -2.59
CA VAL A 776 9.01 -14.15 -2.28
C VAL A 776 10.02 -15.25 -1.97
N SER A 777 11.11 -15.33 -2.74
CA SER A 777 12.17 -16.33 -2.50
C SER A 777 13.36 -15.77 -1.72
N ASP A 778 14.14 -16.69 -1.13
CA ASP A 778 15.43 -16.38 -0.54
C ASP A 778 16.37 -15.63 -1.50
N LYS A 779 16.32 -15.97 -2.80
CA LYS A 779 17.08 -15.28 -3.86
C LYS A 779 16.65 -13.83 -4.00
N MET A 780 15.35 -13.52 -3.93
CA MET A 780 14.87 -12.15 -3.95
C MET A 780 15.40 -11.37 -2.76
N TRP A 781 15.28 -11.89 -1.54
CA TRP A 781 15.85 -11.24 -0.35
C TRP A 781 17.36 -11.00 -0.46
N ASN A 782 18.11 -11.97 -0.99
CA ASN A 782 19.54 -11.80 -1.25
C ASN A 782 19.80 -10.64 -2.23
N ARG A 783 19.01 -10.48 -3.29
CA ARG A 783 19.13 -9.34 -4.22
C ARG A 783 18.82 -8.01 -3.53
N PHE A 784 17.80 -7.96 -2.67
CA PHE A 784 17.51 -6.76 -1.88
C PHE A 784 18.68 -6.42 -0.95
N TYR A 785 19.28 -7.42 -0.29
CA TYR A 785 20.48 -7.22 0.52
C TYR A 785 21.65 -6.67 -0.31
N GLU A 786 21.97 -7.31 -1.43
CA GLU A 786 23.05 -6.88 -2.32
C GLU A 786 22.84 -5.44 -2.82
N ILE A 787 21.62 -5.09 -3.23
CA ILE A 787 21.33 -3.78 -3.81
C ILE A 787 21.25 -2.72 -2.73
N TYR A 788 20.41 -2.88 -1.71
CA TYR A 788 20.08 -1.82 -0.76
C TYR A 788 21.02 -1.72 0.44
N VAL A 789 21.76 -2.79 0.76
CA VAL A 789 22.71 -2.82 1.88
C VAL A 789 24.15 -2.84 1.40
N GLN A 790 24.47 -3.65 0.38
CA GLN A 790 25.84 -3.71 -0.16
C GLN A 790 26.10 -2.72 -1.31
N ASP A 791 25.09 -1.95 -1.71
CA ASP A 791 25.19 -0.98 -2.82
C ASP A 791 25.78 -1.62 -4.09
N LYS A 792 25.20 -2.74 -4.54
CA LYS A 792 25.67 -3.52 -5.70
C LYS A 792 25.97 -2.67 -6.95
N TYR A 793 25.23 -1.59 -7.14
CA TYR A 793 25.37 -0.70 -8.29
C TYR A 793 26.34 0.47 -8.06
N ASN A 794 26.91 0.61 -6.86
CA ASN A 794 27.78 1.71 -6.44
C ASN A 794 27.13 3.08 -6.64
N LEU A 795 25.86 3.22 -6.26
CA LEU A 795 25.07 4.45 -6.40
C LEU A 795 25.29 5.42 -5.22
N GLY A 796 26.06 5.03 -4.22
CA GLY A 796 26.34 5.83 -3.03
C GLY A 796 25.24 5.72 -1.98
N LEU A 797 24.58 4.56 -1.86
CA LEU A 797 23.45 4.37 -0.95
C LEU A 797 23.84 4.60 0.52
N ASP A 798 25.04 4.19 0.92
CA ASP A 798 25.52 4.42 2.28
C ASP A 798 25.51 5.91 2.64
N LYS A 799 26.08 6.74 1.77
CA LYS A 799 26.12 8.20 1.94
C LYS A 799 24.73 8.81 1.87
N PHE A 800 23.88 8.33 0.97
CA PHE A 800 22.50 8.79 0.84
C PHE A 800 21.70 8.55 2.13
N PHE A 801 21.83 7.37 2.73
CA PHE A 801 21.16 7.04 3.98
C PHE A 801 21.72 7.76 5.20
N GLU A 802 22.89 8.41 5.15
CA GLU A 802 23.34 9.30 6.25
C GLU A 802 22.36 10.46 6.48
N ASN A 803 21.65 10.90 5.44
CA ASN A 803 20.60 11.92 5.54
C ASN A 803 19.27 11.35 6.10
N ASN A 804 19.09 10.03 6.04
CA ASN A 804 17.92 9.35 6.59
C ASN A 804 18.28 7.97 7.21
N PRO A 805 19.04 7.96 8.32
CA PRO A 805 19.50 6.71 8.93
C PRO A 805 18.33 5.86 9.45
N TYR A 806 17.18 6.48 9.71
CA TYR A 806 15.92 5.81 10.04
C TYR A 806 15.50 4.79 8.98
N ALA A 807 15.52 5.19 7.70
CA ALA A 807 15.11 4.31 6.62
C ALA A 807 16.03 3.09 6.50
N LYS A 808 17.35 3.28 6.58
CA LYS A 808 18.32 2.18 6.52
C LYS A 808 18.20 1.22 7.69
N GLN A 809 18.05 1.74 8.92
CA GLN A 809 17.83 0.90 10.10
C GLN A 809 16.53 0.07 9.96
N SER A 810 15.45 0.66 9.45
CA SER A 810 14.18 -0.03 9.23
C SER A 810 14.29 -1.14 8.16
N ILE A 811 14.95 -0.86 7.03
CA ILE A 811 15.22 -1.87 5.99
C ILE A 811 15.98 -3.08 6.57
N ILE A 812 17.07 -2.83 7.29
CA ILE A 812 17.91 -3.89 7.88
C ILE A 812 17.14 -4.65 8.98
N ALA A 813 16.39 -3.94 9.82
CA ALA A 813 15.58 -4.56 10.86
C ALA A 813 14.50 -5.49 10.26
N ARG A 814 13.83 -5.07 9.18
CA ARG A 814 12.84 -5.89 8.50
C ARG A 814 13.48 -7.14 7.85
N MET A 815 14.64 -6.99 7.24
CA MET A 815 15.45 -8.11 6.73
C MET A 815 15.82 -9.12 7.83
N LEU A 816 16.29 -8.64 8.99
CA LEU A 816 16.59 -9.49 10.15
C LEU A 816 15.34 -10.15 10.73
N GLU A 817 14.20 -9.47 10.70
CA GLU A 817 12.92 -10.04 11.14
C GLU A 817 12.45 -11.16 10.21
N ALA A 818 12.62 -11.01 8.90
CA ALA A 818 12.34 -12.09 7.94
C ALA A 818 13.19 -13.33 8.23
N ILE A 819 14.46 -13.14 8.60
CA ILE A 819 15.35 -14.24 9.04
C ILE A 819 14.85 -14.85 10.35
N ARG A 820 14.55 -14.02 11.37
CA ARG A 820 14.12 -14.48 12.70
C ARG A 820 12.83 -15.29 12.63
N LYS A 821 11.90 -14.88 11.78
CA LYS A 821 10.60 -15.53 11.56
C LYS A 821 10.69 -16.73 10.60
N GLY A 822 11.86 -16.98 10.01
CA GLY A 822 12.12 -18.15 9.18
C GLY A 822 11.63 -18.04 7.74
N TYR A 823 11.17 -16.86 7.32
CA TYR A 823 10.74 -16.60 5.95
C TYR A 823 11.94 -16.47 5.00
N TRP A 824 13.03 -15.83 5.46
CA TRP A 824 14.28 -15.75 4.71
C TRP A 824 15.39 -16.62 5.32
N LYS A 825 15.82 -17.64 4.58
CA LYS A 825 16.99 -18.49 4.92
C LYS A 825 18.29 -17.85 4.41
N ALA A 826 18.64 -16.71 4.99
CA ALA A 826 19.87 -16.01 4.65
C ALA A 826 21.13 -16.85 4.91
N PRO A 827 22.20 -16.72 4.10
CA PRO A 827 23.51 -17.23 4.45
C PRO A 827 24.01 -16.65 5.78
N GLU A 828 24.75 -17.44 6.57
CA GLU A 828 25.17 -17.02 7.91
C GLU A 828 25.98 -15.71 7.91
N LYS A 829 26.81 -15.51 6.89
CA LYS A 829 27.57 -14.27 6.67
C LYS A 829 26.63 -13.05 6.55
N VAL A 830 25.56 -13.17 5.77
CA VAL A 830 24.58 -12.09 5.55
C VAL A 830 23.88 -11.72 6.85
N LYS A 831 23.48 -12.71 7.66
CA LYS A 831 22.86 -12.47 8.96
C LYS A 831 23.77 -11.66 9.89
N ILE A 832 25.04 -12.04 9.97
CA ILE A 832 26.04 -11.37 10.80
C ILE A 832 26.30 -9.94 10.29
N GLU A 833 26.44 -9.76 8.99
CA GLU A 833 26.67 -8.44 8.38
C GLU A 833 25.49 -7.48 8.63
N LEU A 834 24.25 -7.95 8.49
CA LEU A 834 23.06 -7.17 8.82
C LEU A 834 23.02 -6.78 10.31
N ALA A 835 23.29 -7.73 11.22
CA ALA A 835 23.28 -7.45 12.65
C ALA A 835 24.35 -6.41 13.05
N LYS A 836 25.55 -6.51 12.47
CA LYS A 836 26.64 -5.54 12.68
C LYS A 836 26.28 -4.16 12.14
N GLU A 837 25.74 -4.10 10.93
CA GLU A 837 25.39 -2.83 10.31
C GLU A 837 24.26 -2.14 11.08
N LEU A 838 23.26 -2.89 11.53
CA LEU A 838 22.21 -2.35 12.39
C LEU A 838 22.80 -1.76 13.68
N LYS A 839 23.70 -2.50 14.34
CA LYS A 839 24.35 -2.05 15.58
C LYS A 839 25.20 -0.80 15.35
N ARG A 840 25.98 -0.77 14.27
CA ARG A 840 26.80 0.38 13.88
C ARG A 840 25.95 1.63 13.65
N LEU A 841 24.85 1.50 12.92
CA LEU A 841 23.93 2.61 12.65
C LEU A 841 23.26 3.12 13.94
N GLN A 842 22.91 2.22 14.86
CA GLN A 842 22.36 2.59 16.17
C GLN A 842 23.38 3.31 17.05
N GLU A 843 24.64 2.92 17.02
CA GLU A 843 25.73 3.59 17.75
C GLU A 843 26.04 4.99 17.19
N LEU A 844 25.96 5.16 15.87
CA LEU A 844 26.25 6.43 15.21
C LEU A 844 25.09 7.44 15.27
N TYR A 845 23.86 6.97 15.07
CA TYR A 845 22.70 7.84 14.85
C TYR A 845 21.60 7.67 15.91
N GLY A 846 21.83 6.82 16.91
CA GLY A 846 20.81 6.43 17.88
C GLY A 846 19.83 5.39 17.33
N PHE A 847 18.97 4.89 18.23
CA PHE A 847 17.97 3.89 17.88
C PHE A 847 16.84 4.50 17.07
N THR A 848 16.64 3.97 15.87
CA THR A 848 15.40 4.16 15.12
C THR A 848 14.28 3.39 15.80
N CYS A 849 13.27 4.09 16.30
CA CYS A 849 12.20 3.44 17.05
C CYS A 849 10.85 3.54 16.36
N CYS A 850 10.40 2.39 15.86
CA CYS A 850 9.08 2.12 15.34
C CYS A 850 8.57 0.79 15.92
N HIS A 851 7.42 0.31 15.42
CA HIS A 851 6.79 -0.92 15.88
C HIS A 851 7.66 -2.18 15.65
N HIS A 852 8.46 -2.25 14.60
CA HIS A 852 9.28 -3.45 14.29
C HIS A 852 10.76 -3.33 14.70
N THR A 853 11.19 -2.19 15.23
CA THR A 853 12.53 -2.02 15.82
C THR A 853 12.45 -2.04 17.34
N CYS A 854 12.32 -0.89 17.99
CA CYS A 854 12.28 -0.78 19.45
C CYS A 854 11.00 -1.37 20.05
N GLY A 855 9.91 -1.40 19.29
CA GLY A 855 8.69 -2.13 19.67
C GLY A 855 8.88 -3.66 19.65
N ASN A 856 9.90 -4.18 18.97
CA ASN A 856 10.14 -5.61 18.80
C ASN A 856 11.34 -6.09 19.64
N LEU A 857 11.10 -6.29 20.93
CA LEU A 857 12.10 -6.81 21.88
C LEU A 857 12.72 -8.14 21.41
N LYS A 858 11.92 -9.03 20.80
CA LYS A 858 12.37 -10.33 20.30
C LYS A 858 13.39 -10.20 19.17
N LEU A 859 13.22 -9.22 18.29
CA LEU A 859 14.20 -8.93 17.23
C LEU A 859 15.51 -8.39 17.81
N MET A 860 15.44 -7.55 18.85
CA MET A 860 16.62 -7.04 19.52
C MET A 860 17.40 -8.17 20.19
N GLU A 861 16.73 -9.04 20.95
CA GLU A 861 17.34 -10.24 21.56
C GLU A 861 17.98 -11.16 20.51
N PHE A 862 17.29 -11.37 19.37
CA PHE A 862 17.83 -12.15 18.26
C PHE A 862 19.10 -11.53 17.66
N THR A 863 19.08 -10.22 17.45
CA THR A 863 20.22 -9.46 16.90
C THR A 863 21.41 -9.50 17.85
N GLU A 864 21.20 -9.29 19.15
CA GLU A 864 22.23 -9.39 20.18
C GLU A 864 22.80 -10.81 20.32
N GLY A 865 21.95 -11.82 20.16
CA GLY A 865 22.36 -13.23 20.13
C GLY A 865 23.33 -13.53 18.99
N ILE A 866 23.05 -13.04 17.77
CA ILE A 866 23.96 -13.17 16.61
C ILE A 866 25.33 -12.55 16.92
N LEU A 867 25.35 -11.32 17.44
CA LEU A 867 26.58 -10.59 17.74
C LEU A 867 27.38 -11.27 18.88
N SER A 868 26.69 -11.79 19.89
CA SER A 868 27.29 -12.47 21.02
C SER A 868 27.95 -13.80 20.62
N LEU A 869 27.29 -14.61 19.78
CA LEU A 869 27.87 -15.85 19.22
C LEU A 869 29.13 -15.58 18.39
N GLU A 870 29.17 -14.47 17.67
CA GLU A 870 30.37 -14.08 16.93
C GLU A 870 31.51 -13.66 17.87
N THR A 871 31.24 -12.86 18.90
CA THR A 871 32.29 -12.51 19.88
C THR A 871 32.82 -13.73 20.64
N GLY A 872 31.97 -14.73 20.88
CA GLY A 872 32.35 -16.05 21.42
C GLY A 872 33.24 -16.83 20.46
N LYS A 873 32.86 -16.93 19.17
CA LYS A 873 33.70 -17.53 18.13
C LYS A 873 35.01 -16.78 17.92
N ILE A 874 35.05 -15.46 18.06
CA ILE A 874 36.28 -14.67 17.99
C ILE A 874 37.17 -14.92 19.22
N LYS A 875 36.58 -15.17 20.41
CA LYS A 875 37.34 -15.60 21.59
C LYS A 875 37.89 -17.02 21.43
N GLU A 876 37.09 -17.97 20.95
CA GLU A 876 37.55 -19.34 20.66
C GLU A 876 38.59 -19.38 19.54
N VAL A 877 38.42 -18.63 18.44
CA VAL A 877 39.43 -18.52 17.36
C VAL A 877 40.68 -17.77 17.81
N LYS A 878 40.56 -16.82 18.75
CA LYS A 878 41.74 -16.20 19.40
C LYS A 878 42.40 -17.17 20.37
N GLU A 879 41.68 -18.02 21.09
CA GLU A 879 42.23 -19.03 21.98
C GLU A 879 42.88 -20.18 21.19
N GLU A 880 42.27 -20.67 20.11
CA GLU A 880 42.87 -21.62 19.16
C GLU A 880 44.10 -21.02 18.47
N LYS A 881 44.05 -19.76 17.99
CA LYS A 881 45.24 -19.11 17.39
C LYS A 881 46.31 -18.73 18.42
N VAL A 882 45.96 -18.61 19.71
CA VAL A 882 46.92 -18.43 20.82
C VAL A 882 47.52 -19.76 21.26
N GLU A 883 46.81 -20.89 21.14
CA GLU A 883 47.36 -22.23 21.30
C GLU A 883 48.23 -22.65 20.10
N GLU A 884 47.87 -22.26 18.87
CA GLU A 884 48.68 -22.51 17.67
C GLU A 884 49.93 -21.62 17.63
N LYS A 885 49.86 -20.37 18.14
CA LYS A 885 51.04 -19.49 18.30
C LYS A 885 51.90 -19.77 19.53
N ARG A 886 51.45 -20.60 20.49
CA ARG A 886 52.29 -21.02 21.63
C ARG A 886 53.26 -22.15 21.30
N ARG A 887 53.24 -22.69 20.07
CA ARG A 887 54.23 -23.68 19.60
C ARG A 887 55.39 -23.11 18.79
N TYR A 888 55.42 -21.80 18.51
CA TYR A 888 56.57 -21.18 17.85
C TYR A 888 56.84 -19.78 18.44
N ILE A 889 58.10 -19.61 18.85
CA ILE A 889 58.79 -18.36 19.27
C ILE A 889 58.71 -18.05 20.77
N GLY A 890 59.77 -18.45 21.46
CA GLY A 890 60.23 -17.81 22.68
C GLY A 890 61.06 -16.56 22.38
N GLY A 891 61.06 -15.61 23.31
CA GLY A 891 62.05 -14.54 23.44
C GLY A 891 61.59 -13.14 23.05
N GLY A 892 61.57 -12.24 24.04
CA GLY A 892 61.98 -10.83 23.85
C GLY A 892 60.90 -9.75 23.69
N GLY A 893 60.68 -8.99 24.77
CA GLY A 893 60.78 -7.52 24.82
C GLY A 893 59.81 -6.61 24.05
N GLY A 894 59.02 -5.84 24.82
CA GLY A 894 58.90 -4.37 24.69
C GLY A 894 57.83 -3.77 23.77
N GLY A 895 57.09 -2.77 24.29
CA GLY A 895 56.49 -1.68 23.51
C GLY A 895 54.98 -1.49 23.64
N TYR A 896 54.53 -0.60 24.52
CA TYR A 896 53.17 -0.04 24.52
C TYR A 896 53.01 0.97 23.38
N VAL A 897 51.95 0.84 22.58
CA VAL A 897 51.48 1.88 21.65
C VAL A 897 50.01 2.18 21.96
N ILE A 898 49.76 3.45 22.29
CA ILE A 898 48.46 4.05 22.60
C ILE A 898 47.78 4.43 21.27
N MET A 899 46.49 4.08 21.11
CA MET A 899 45.66 4.58 20.00
C MET A 899 44.82 5.81 20.44
N PRO A 900 44.60 6.78 19.53
CA PRO A 900 44.02 8.09 19.85
C PRO A 900 42.49 8.10 19.85
N THR A 901 41.92 8.94 20.71
CA THR A 901 40.52 9.36 20.74
C THR A 901 40.26 10.50 19.73
N PRO A 902 39.16 10.50 18.96
CA PRO A 902 38.72 11.69 18.21
C PRO A 902 37.79 12.57 19.05
N THR A 903 38.05 13.88 19.06
CA THR A 903 37.21 14.95 19.64
C THR A 903 36.67 15.83 18.49
N PRO A 904 35.53 16.54 18.65
CA PRO A 904 34.74 17.13 17.58
C PRO A 904 35.32 18.43 17.00
N ILE A 905 34.90 18.76 15.78
CA ILE A 905 35.29 19.96 15.04
C ILE A 905 34.21 21.04 15.21
N VAL A 906 34.56 22.17 15.84
CA VAL A 906 34.03 23.51 15.48
C VAL A 906 35.19 24.53 15.55
N THR A 907 35.14 25.46 14.60
CA THR A 907 36.07 26.47 14.06
C THR A 907 36.86 27.41 15.01
N ALA A 908 38.16 27.58 14.69
CA ALA A 908 39.05 28.79 14.59
C ALA A 908 38.96 29.91 15.67
N THR A 909 40.01 30.53 16.25
CA THR A 909 41.49 30.68 16.03
C THR A 909 42.11 31.35 17.31
N PRO A 910 43.44 31.64 17.46
CA PRO A 910 44.23 31.23 18.64
C PRO A 910 44.84 32.38 19.48
N GLU A 911 45.26 32.08 20.73
CA GLU A 911 46.49 32.65 21.33
C GLU A 911 47.00 31.94 22.62
N LYS A 912 48.21 31.35 22.52
CA LYS A 912 49.35 31.23 23.49
C LYS A 912 49.12 31.33 25.03
N LYS A 913 49.46 30.27 25.80
CA LYS A 913 50.72 30.04 26.59
C LYS A 913 50.57 29.03 27.77
N LEU A 914 51.41 27.98 27.72
CA LEU A 914 52.28 27.37 28.77
C LEU A 914 51.82 27.12 30.23
N ALA A 915 51.91 25.84 30.63
CA ALA A 915 52.76 25.23 31.69
C ALA A 915 52.12 24.61 32.96
N ASN A 916 52.47 23.32 33.13
CA ASN A 916 52.86 22.53 34.33
C ASN A 916 51.83 22.22 35.44
N GLU A 917 51.48 20.94 35.62
CA GLU A 917 52.13 19.87 36.46
C GLU A 917 51.79 20.04 37.96
N SER A 918 50.89 19.18 38.47
CA SER A 918 51.13 18.04 39.39
C SER A 918 51.27 18.51 40.86
N ASP A 919 50.82 17.83 41.90
CA ASP A 919 50.87 16.40 42.17
C ASP A 919 50.17 16.08 43.53
N GLU A 920 50.05 14.78 43.84
CA GLU A 920 49.97 14.16 45.19
C GLU A 920 48.66 14.27 46.02
N LEU A 921 48.22 13.30 46.86
CA LEU A 921 48.62 11.94 47.25
C LEU A 921 47.53 11.37 48.18
N GLY A 922 47.49 10.05 48.35
CA GLY A 922 47.17 9.44 49.66
C GLY A 922 45.98 8.49 49.73
N GLY A 923 46.25 7.19 49.63
CA GLY A 923 45.32 6.13 50.01
C GLY A 923 45.54 5.62 51.45
N VAL A 924 44.59 4.84 51.97
CA VAL A 924 44.78 3.87 53.07
C VAL A 924 43.78 2.72 52.88
N GLY A 925 44.23 1.47 53.05
CA GLY A 925 43.42 0.25 53.06
C GLY A 925 43.39 -0.45 54.43
N LEU A 926 43.04 -1.75 54.40
CA LEU A 926 42.87 -2.78 55.48
C LEU A 926 41.38 -3.07 55.76
N GLU A 927 40.83 -4.30 55.80
CA GLU A 927 41.37 -5.66 56.01
C GLU A 927 40.34 -6.75 55.56
N LYS A 928 40.79 -7.99 55.31
CA LYS A 928 40.03 -9.27 55.12
C LYS A 928 40.26 -10.15 56.40
N PRO A 929 39.59 -11.32 56.72
CA PRO A 929 39.06 -12.36 55.80
C PRO A 929 37.93 -13.36 56.27
N LYS A 930 37.56 -14.28 55.35
CA LYS A 930 37.20 -15.73 55.46
C LYS A 930 35.79 -16.25 55.83
N VAL A 931 35.13 -16.78 54.78
CA VAL A 931 34.47 -18.10 54.53
C VAL A 931 33.93 -18.95 55.70
N GLU A 932 32.64 -19.32 55.62
CA GLU A 932 32.15 -20.70 55.83
C GLU A 932 30.82 -20.95 55.09
N SER A 933 30.61 -22.19 54.67
CA SER A 933 29.55 -22.69 53.79
C SER A 933 28.59 -23.61 54.54
N THR A 934 27.27 -23.52 54.34
CA THR A 934 26.37 -24.68 54.52
C THR A 934 24.97 -24.50 53.90
N GLU A 935 24.55 -25.60 53.27
CA GLU A 935 23.21 -26.17 53.11
C GLU A 935 22.20 -25.71 52.03
N LYS A 936 21.78 -26.74 51.28
CA LYS A 936 20.77 -26.81 50.23
C LYS A 936 19.37 -26.65 50.80
N GLN A 937 18.53 -25.83 50.19
CA GLN A 937 17.07 -25.91 50.30
C GLN A 937 16.42 -26.18 48.94
N LYS A 938 15.49 -27.14 48.93
CA LYS A 938 14.66 -27.59 47.80
C LYS A 938 13.71 -26.47 47.32
N PRO A 939 13.30 -26.47 46.03
CA PRO A 939 12.32 -25.52 45.53
C PRO A 939 10.91 -25.85 46.07
N LYS A 940 10.20 -24.82 46.53
CA LYS A 940 8.77 -24.88 46.90
C LYS A 940 7.90 -25.01 45.65
N GLU A 941 6.85 -25.82 45.79
CA GLU A 941 5.82 -26.12 44.79
C GLU A 941 5.09 -24.87 44.26
N ALA A 942 4.75 -24.93 42.98
CA ALA A 942 3.93 -23.96 42.28
C ALA A 942 2.48 -23.97 42.79
N GLU A 943 1.96 -22.80 43.16
CA GLU A 943 0.53 -22.59 43.38
C GLU A 943 -0.23 -22.68 42.06
N LYS A 944 -1.17 -23.63 42.00
CA LYS A 944 -2.16 -23.77 40.93
C LYS A 944 -3.09 -22.56 40.91
N VAL A 945 -3.00 -21.74 39.87
CA VAL A 945 -4.04 -20.78 39.51
C VAL A 945 -5.29 -21.55 39.08
N LYS A 946 -6.39 -21.39 39.82
CA LYS A 946 -7.71 -21.91 39.47
C LYS A 946 -8.23 -21.19 38.22
N GLY A 947 -8.61 -21.98 37.21
CA GLY A 947 -9.19 -21.49 35.96
C GLY A 947 -10.48 -20.70 36.18
N TYR A 948 -10.63 -19.63 35.39
CA TYR A 948 -11.89 -18.92 35.26
C TYR A 948 -12.89 -19.79 34.50
N LYS A 949 -14.06 -19.97 35.12
CA LYS A 949 -15.22 -20.65 34.54
C LYS A 949 -15.84 -19.70 33.52
N ILE A 950 -15.82 -20.07 32.24
CA ILE A 950 -16.60 -19.38 31.20
C ILE A 950 -18.06 -19.74 31.43
N GLU A 951 -18.84 -18.81 31.98
CA GLU A 951 -20.30 -18.92 31.91
C GLU A 951 -20.74 -18.66 30.47
N LYS A 952 -21.54 -19.58 29.93
CA LYS A 952 -22.26 -19.39 28.67
C LYS A 952 -23.17 -18.18 28.85
N VAL A 953 -22.82 -17.06 28.22
CA VAL A 953 -23.77 -16.00 27.95
C VAL A 953 -24.70 -16.53 26.87
N GLU A 954 -25.95 -16.83 27.23
CA GLU A 954 -27.00 -17.04 26.24
C GLU A 954 -27.14 -15.78 25.38
N LYS A 955 -26.93 -15.92 24.07
CA LYS A 955 -27.21 -14.84 23.11
C LYS A 955 -28.71 -14.49 23.23
N PRO A 956 -29.08 -13.21 23.40
CA PRO A 956 -30.48 -12.84 23.27
C PRO A 956 -30.95 -13.13 21.84
N PRO A 957 -32.22 -13.53 21.63
CA PRO A 957 -32.73 -13.78 20.28
C PRO A 957 -32.68 -12.49 19.46
N LEU A 958 -32.47 -12.63 18.14
CA LEU A 958 -32.51 -11.52 17.18
C LEU A 958 -33.78 -10.68 17.40
N ARG A 959 -33.60 -9.45 17.86
CA ARG A 959 -34.65 -8.42 17.81
C ARG A 959 -34.70 -7.86 16.41
N VAL A 960 -35.56 -8.43 15.58
CA VAL A 960 -36.16 -7.68 14.46
C VAL A 960 -36.92 -6.51 15.09
N PRO A 961 -36.70 -5.24 14.68
CA PRO A 961 -37.50 -4.14 15.17
C PRO A 961 -38.93 -4.33 14.66
N SER A 962 -39.78 -4.96 15.47
CA SER A 962 -41.22 -4.89 15.27
C SER A 962 -41.64 -3.47 15.60
N THR A 963 -42.05 -2.72 14.58
CA THR A 963 -42.80 -1.48 14.81
C THR A 963 -44.00 -1.87 15.68
N PRO A 964 -44.18 -1.29 16.88
CA PRO A 964 -45.32 -1.64 17.71
C PRO A 964 -46.59 -1.42 16.91
N ILE A 965 -47.50 -2.40 16.86
CA ILE A 965 -48.77 -2.32 16.12
C ILE A 965 -49.51 -1.00 16.43
N PHE A 966 -49.33 -0.47 17.64
CA PHE A 966 -49.84 0.83 18.07
C PHE A 966 -49.30 2.03 17.27
N VAL A 967 -48.03 2.03 16.86
CA VAL A 967 -47.43 3.09 16.02
C VAL A 967 -48.01 3.04 14.60
N LEU A 968 -48.24 1.83 14.07
CA LEU A 968 -48.90 1.66 12.78
C LEU A 968 -50.35 2.18 12.81
N ILE A 969 -51.07 1.90 13.91
CA ILE A 969 -52.43 2.42 14.13
C ILE A 969 -52.44 3.94 14.20
N ILE A 970 -51.48 4.58 14.89
CA ILE A 970 -51.37 6.04 14.97
C ILE A 970 -51.11 6.66 13.59
N ILE A 971 -50.23 6.07 12.78
CA ILE A 971 -49.93 6.55 11.43
C ILE A 971 -51.17 6.44 10.54
N ILE A 972 -51.88 5.30 10.60
CA ILE A 972 -53.13 5.11 9.86
C ILE A 972 -54.19 6.13 10.31
N LEU A 973 -54.33 6.38 11.62
CA LEU A 973 -55.24 7.39 12.16
C LEU A 973 -54.88 8.80 11.70
N ALA A 974 -53.60 9.15 11.66
CA ALA A 974 -53.12 10.44 11.19
C ALA A 974 -53.41 10.64 9.69
N VAL A 975 -53.21 9.60 8.87
CA VAL A 975 -53.53 9.64 7.43
C VAL A 975 -55.03 9.74 7.20
N VAL A 976 -55.85 9.01 7.98
CA VAL A 976 -57.32 9.10 7.90
C VAL A 976 -57.81 10.48 8.33
N LEU A 977 -57.27 11.05 9.41
CA LEU A 977 -57.62 12.40 9.87
C LEU A 977 -57.20 13.47 8.87
N PHE A 978 -56.02 13.33 8.24
CA PHE A 978 -55.56 14.21 7.18
C PHE A 978 -56.47 14.12 5.94
N TYR A 979 -56.86 12.91 5.54
CA TYR A 979 -57.79 12.70 4.43
C TYR A 979 -59.19 13.29 4.72
N ILE A 980 -59.71 13.10 5.93
CA ILE A 980 -60.98 13.71 6.38
C ILE A 980 -60.87 15.25 6.39
N GLY A 981 -59.74 15.79 6.84
CA GLY A 981 -59.47 17.23 6.81
C GLY A 981 -59.45 17.79 5.39
N MET A 982 -58.76 17.12 4.46
CA MET A 982 -58.76 17.49 3.05
C MET A 982 -60.15 17.39 2.40
N ARG A 983 -60.99 16.42 2.82
CA ARG A 983 -62.34 16.24 2.29
C ARG A 983 -63.37 17.21 2.85
N ARG A 984 -63.08 17.87 3.98
CA ARG A 984 -63.87 18.99 4.53
C ARG A 984 -63.39 20.35 4.02
N ALA A 985 -62.16 20.45 3.53
CA ALA A 985 -61.58 21.64 2.93
C ALA A 985 -61.85 21.74 1.41
N ARG A 986 -62.38 20.69 0.79
CA ARG A 986 -63.06 20.70 -0.51
C ARG A 986 -64.55 20.71 -0.28
#